data_AF-A0A9D9I5S3-F1
#
_entry.id   AF-A0A9D9I5S3-F1
#
_cell.length_a   1.000
_cell.length_b   1.000
_cell.length_c   1.000
_cell.angle_alpha   90.00
_cell.angle_beta   90.00
_cell.angle_gamma   90.00
#
_symmetry.space_group_name_H-M   'P 1'
#
loop_
_entity.id
_entity.type
_entity.pdbx_description
1 polymer ?
#
loop_
_entity_poly.entity_id
_entity_poly.type
_entity_poly.pdbx_seq_one_letter_code
_entity_poly.pdbx_strand_id
1 'polypeptide(L)'
;MDLLKKHIPILTVATLAMAFLMFPRNAAAQYFSLGDDPGSTKWMQLETPNYDVIYPVGTDSLAYDYAFNLERYRPLSLWGISTTGKRMPVILHPYNATANGMVMWAPKRMELLTTPDGYAPSAVPWSRHLAMHESRHIGHINNFTGSVFRPFTWIFGQQAGGLFFGLYQNTFMYEGDAVVTETVLSEGGRGREAKFLSYYAAAFDNGDFRNRDRWIVGSYRHYTPDNYAYGYLLGSYIIYLTEDYGYYGKILETIRKRPYIPWVNNYAYKKITGKTKRELHDEAVRLYSETWEQAAAHRPPVTPRRMVAEAPRRYTEYSGGTMGHDGRLYYIKHSLHEPYTLIAMDTTGKERKIIPFSYNTSCLASNPEGSVLYWTETVSDERWSLRESSDIFSYDLKEKRKKRITKGGRFWNVALSDDGKYLAATEYAIDGKYFLVIMDTSCGKTVKRLPLPPRTRFTENAWRGEEIYSLGITDGGMGIWKISFSGEKISAGEENSVPDSSGFSVFLPVEPVNLAEIGVYDGMITYVSDRDGIDNLYGTDVHTGKTSYLLSTPYGMDSYIIDGETGKMYSSQLGTLGYLPYISDIDKSRPAGDTIYRNPITERITGIAMKQIPDSLFNIVPDSSSFRKKRYRKAGHLFNIHSWSPFYFDTDNLRSLSFDAINETGSLGAAVWSQNHLGTAEAMLGYFYKGGRHGGAFKFSYTGLYPVFELDVNFNSRSFIRNHIDFANMETSSAMAGSPRKDPSLQIALSAYVPFTFNYGGWSKGLVPQISAGFTNDRYKITVPLPFGTMTEEHSYLVTLTASLRYYQMRQTPVAAVYPEYGFGAEAGFIGAGNMRKYIGDRLYAYIYGYLPGIENQGIKLSALHVRDIQSRPLSLGGLSLAPRGLAGNAGTLFYPSCGTLATADYAAPVYLGDISIPGILYLKRAVLNPFFDIAFDHSGKAAGGNGTGKRIPARECFSAGADITFEVHIFNLPYSFTVGTRLAYNGGNALSSLPGTDRFYAGFLFGASFE
;
A
#
# COMPACT_ATOMS: atom_id res chain seq x y z
N MET A 1 -19.14 51.22 -15.50
CA MET A 1 -18.03 50.25 -15.68
C MET A 1 -17.52 49.68 -14.35
N ASP A 2 -17.56 50.43 -13.24
CA ASP A 2 -17.12 49.95 -11.92
C ASP A 2 -18.10 49.00 -11.19
N LEU A 3 -19.39 49.02 -11.53
CA LEU A 3 -20.36 48.02 -11.06
C LEU A 3 -20.15 46.64 -11.71
N LEU A 4 -19.70 46.59 -12.97
CA LEU A 4 -19.36 45.34 -13.65
C LEU A 4 -18.09 44.70 -13.06
N LYS A 5 -17.06 45.49 -12.69
CA LYS A 5 -15.85 44.96 -12.02
C LYS A 5 -16.12 44.40 -10.61
N LYS A 6 -17.15 44.89 -9.91
CA LYS A 6 -17.58 44.36 -8.60
C LYS A 6 -18.45 43.10 -8.69
N HIS A 7 -19.10 42.85 -9.83
CA HIS A 7 -20.02 41.72 -10.00
C HIS A 7 -19.50 40.62 -10.91
N ILE A 8 -18.45 40.88 -11.71
CA ILE A 8 -17.70 39.83 -12.41
C ILE A 8 -17.20 38.74 -11.45
N PRO A 9 -16.57 39.01 -10.28
CA PRO A 9 -16.20 37.94 -9.37
C PRO A 9 -17.42 37.19 -8.80
N ILE A 10 -18.58 37.81 -8.66
CA ILE A 10 -19.81 37.15 -8.17
C ILE A 10 -20.43 36.28 -9.27
N LEU A 11 -20.48 36.76 -10.51
CA LEU A 11 -20.91 35.97 -11.67
C LEU A 11 -19.92 34.87 -12.00
N THR A 12 -18.60 35.10 -11.89
CA THR A 12 -17.58 34.08 -12.11
C THR A 12 -17.57 33.06 -10.96
N VAL A 13 -17.87 33.45 -9.72
CA VAL A 13 -18.11 32.51 -8.60
C VAL A 13 -19.42 31.74 -8.81
N ALA A 14 -20.48 32.37 -9.30
CA ALA A 14 -21.73 31.69 -9.63
C ALA A 14 -21.55 30.72 -10.81
N THR A 15 -20.84 31.12 -11.87
CA THR A 15 -20.57 30.30 -13.06
C THR A 15 -19.52 29.22 -12.78
N LEU A 16 -18.49 29.47 -11.95
CA LEU A 16 -17.58 28.42 -11.47
C LEU A 16 -18.27 27.49 -10.50
N ALA A 17 -19.14 27.97 -9.60
CA ALA A 17 -19.93 27.12 -8.72
C ALA A 17 -20.97 26.30 -9.49
N MET A 18 -21.58 26.87 -10.54
CA MET A 18 -22.54 26.21 -11.44
C MET A 18 -21.83 25.23 -12.37
N ALA A 19 -20.62 25.55 -12.87
CA ALA A 19 -19.75 24.59 -13.55
C ALA A 19 -19.27 23.47 -12.61
N PHE A 20 -18.93 23.78 -11.35
CA PHE A 20 -18.61 22.79 -10.32
C PHE A 20 -19.84 21.98 -9.85
N LEU A 21 -21.06 22.45 -10.13
CA LEU A 21 -22.31 21.71 -9.91
C LEU A 21 -22.66 20.82 -11.13
N MET A 22 -22.02 21.03 -12.29
CA MET A 22 -22.21 20.27 -13.52
C MET A 22 -21.12 19.20 -13.78
N PHE A 23 -20.13 19.04 -12.89
CA PHE A 23 -19.24 17.88 -12.85
C PHE A 23 -19.74 16.85 -11.81
N PRO A 24 -19.75 15.54 -12.11
CA PRO A 24 -20.14 14.51 -11.14
C PRO A 24 -19.16 14.54 -9.95
N ARG A 25 -19.69 14.93 -8.78
CA ARG A 25 -18.94 15.06 -7.52
C ARG A 25 -19.01 13.75 -6.73
N ASN A 26 -17.95 12.95 -6.76
CA ASN A 26 -17.73 11.85 -5.81
C ASN A 26 -16.29 11.93 -5.29
N ALA A 27 -16.12 12.47 -4.08
CA ALA A 27 -14.86 12.39 -3.34
C ALA A 27 -14.97 11.23 -2.35
N ALA A 28 -14.23 10.15 -2.58
CA ALA A 28 -14.09 9.03 -1.67
C ALA A 28 -13.00 9.36 -0.64
N ALA A 29 -13.39 9.81 0.55
CA ALA A 29 -12.48 9.98 1.68
C ALA A 29 -13.28 9.97 2.99
N GLN A 30 -13.74 8.79 3.44
CA GLN A 30 -14.47 8.70 4.70
C GLN A 30 -13.99 7.65 5.68
N TYR A 31 -13.30 6.59 5.25
CA TYR A 31 -12.73 5.59 6.15
C TYR A 31 -11.32 5.23 5.72
N PHE A 32 -10.37 5.43 6.62
CA PHE A 32 -9.00 5.03 6.45
C PHE A 32 -8.68 3.95 7.48
N SER A 33 -8.22 2.79 7.01
CA SER A 33 -7.75 1.72 7.89
C SER A 33 -6.40 1.22 7.38
N LEU A 34 -5.38 1.30 8.22
CA LEU A 34 -4.08 0.67 7.98
C LEU A 34 -4.18 -0.86 8.15
N GLY A 35 -5.13 -1.32 8.96
CA GLY A 35 -5.34 -2.72 9.30
C GLY A 35 -5.76 -2.95 10.74
N ASP A 36 -5.72 -4.21 11.17
CA ASP A 36 -6.10 -4.62 12.52
C ASP A 36 -4.94 -5.27 13.29
N ASP A 37 -4.70 -4.78 14.51
CA ASP A 37 -3.93 -5.52 15.52
C ASP A 37 -4.72 -6.71 16.10
N PRO A 38 -4.02 -7.70 16.71
CA PRO A 38 -4.68 -8.81 17.38
C PRO A 38 -5.80 -8.39 18.34
N GLY A 39 -6.99 -8.99 18.17
CA GLY A 39 -8.16 -8.71 19.00
C GLY A 39 -7.93 -8.93 20.50
N SER A 40 -7.03 -9.85 20.86
CA SER A 40 -6.60 -10.14 22.23
C SER A 40 -5.69 -9.07 22.86
N THR A 41 -5.13 -8.15 22.05
CA THR A 41 -4.23 -7.10 22.53
C THR A 41 -4.92 -6.20 23.55
N LYS A 42 -4.30 -6.06 24.72
CA LYS A 42 -4.69 -5.10 25.77
C LYS A 42 -3.92 -3.82 25.56
N TRP A 43 -4.59 -2.67 25.73
CA TRP A 43 -4.03 -1.37 25.39
C TRP A 43 -3.88 -0.47 26.62
N MET A 44 -2.83 0.34 26.61
CA MET A 44 -2.56 1.45 27.52
C MET A 44 -2.57 2.76 26.75
N GLN A 45 -2.70 3.87 27.48
CA GLN A 45 -2.54 5.22 26.96
C GLN A 45 -1.56 5.98 27.85
N LEU A 46 -0.58 6.63 27.24
CA LEU A 46 0.35 7.55 27.86
C LEU A 46 -0.04 8.97 27.43
N GLU A 47 -0.51 9.77 28.37
CA GLU A 47 -0.82 11.18 28.13
C GLU A 47 0.44 12.03 28.31
N THR A 48 0.72 12.87 27.33
CA THR A 48 1.78 13.88 27.37
C THR A 48 1.15 15.28 27.19
N PRO A 49 1.93 16.38 27.24
CA PRO A 49 1.40 17.72 26.96
C PRO A 49 0.65 17.82 25.62
N ASN A 50 1.18 17.22 24.55
CA ASN A 50 0.71 17.35 23.17
C ASN A 50 0.18 16.06 22.51
N TYR A 51 0.32 14.89 23.15
CA TYR A 51 -0.02 13.61 22.55
C TYR A 51 -0.80 12.70 23.51
N ASP A 52 -1.63 11.84 22.94
CA ASP A 52 -2.24 10.70 23.59
C ASP A 52 -1.69 9.44 22.91
N VAL A 53 -0.63 8.86 23.46
CA VAL A 53 0.05 7.69 22.87
C VAL A 53 -0.64 6.42 23.33
N ILE A 54 -1.29 5.72 22.42
CA ILE A 54 -2.03 4.46 22.63
C ILE A 54 -1.13 3.31 22.19
N TYR A 55 -0.86 2.37 23.09
CA TYR A 55 0.14 1.31 22.86
C TYR A 55 -0.25 -0.02 23.54
N PRO A 56 0.22 -1.17 23.04
CA PRO A 56 -0.01 -2.47 23.68
C PRO A 56 0.64 -2.62 25.06
N VAL A 57 0.01 -3.36 25.96
CA VAL A 57 0.62 -3.75 27.24
C VAL A 57 1.90 -4.55 26.97
N GLY A 58 3.00 -4.19 27.63
CA GLY A 58 4.30 -4.84 27.48
C GLY A 58 5.30 -4.05 26.63
N THR A 59 4.87 -2.96 25.98
CA THR A 59 5.75 -2.10 25.16
C THR A 59 5.97 -0.73 25.80
N ASP A 60 6.06 -0.68 27.13
CA ASP A 60 6.13 0.57 27.89
C ASP A 60 7.38 1.40 27.58
N SER A 61 8.56 0.79 27.58
CA SER A 61 9.80 1.49 27.26
C SER A 61 9.77 2.08 25.85
N LEU A 62 9.22 1.33 24.89
CA LEU A 62 9.00 1.78 23.52
C LEU A 62 8.04 2.98 23.47
N ALA A 63 6.92 2.93 24.19
CA ALA A 63 5.96 4.03 24.24
C ALA A 63 6.56 5.31 24.85
N TYR A 64 7.39 5.18 25.88
CA TYR A 64 8.11 6.32 26.47
C TYR A 64 9.15 6.91 25.50
N ASP A 65 9.88 6.07 24.76
CA ASP A 65 10.84 6.53 23.77
C ASP A 65 10.16 7.34 22.65
N TYR A 66 9.07 6.82 22.08
CA TYR A 66 8.28 7.54 21.07
C TYR A 66 7.66 8.83 21.64
N ALA A 67 7.05 8.78 22.83
CA ALA A 67 6.46 9.95 23.47
C ALA A 67 7.48 11.06 23.72
N PHE A 68 8.68 10.68 24.21
CA PHE A 68 9.78 11.62 24.44
C PHE A 68 10.23 12.27 23.13
N ASN A 69 10.51 11.47 22.09
CA ASN A 69 10.95 11.99 20.80
C ASN A 69 9.88 12.88 20.13
N LEU A 70 8.60 12.49 20.21
CA LEU A 70 7.50 13.29 19.68
C LEU A 70 7.40 14.66 20.36
N GLU A 71 7.46 14.73 21.70
CA GLU A 71 7.46 16.01 22.42
C GLU A 71 8.71 16.85 22.12
N ARG A 72 9.88 16.20 21.99
CA ARG A 72 11.16 16.84 21.70
C ARG A 72 11.16 17.52 20.33
N TYR A 73 10.73 16.80 19.29
CA TYR A 73 10.82 17.28 17.91
C TYR A 73 9.61 18.07 17.45
N ARG A 74 8.45 17.95 18.10
CA ARG A 74 7.25 18.73 17.76
C ARG A 74 7.49 20.22 17.53
N PRO A 75 8.09 21.00 18.46
CA PRO A 75 8.27 22.43 18.25
C PRO A 75 9.22 22.75 17.09
N LEU A 76 10.23 21.90 16.87
CA LEU A 76 11.20 22.04 15.77
C LEU A 76 10.54 21.73 14.43
N SER A 77 9.88 20.58 14.30
CA SER A 77 9.19 20.17 13.06
C SER A 77 8.04 21.09 12.67
N LEU A 78 7.38 21.75 13.63
CA LEU A 78 6.29 22.68 13.35
C LEU A 78 6.75 24.11 13.05
N TRP A 79 8.04 24.42 13.20
CA TRP A 79 8.56 25.76 12.95
C TRP A 79 8.32 26.18 11.49
N GLY A 80 7.91 27.44 11.31
CA GLY A 80 7.70 28.02 9.99
C GLY A 80 6.44 27.56 9.23
N ILE A 81 5.64 26.62 9.75
CA ILE A 81 4.46 26.08 9.02
C ILE A 81 3.12 26.24 9.72
N SER A 82 3.03 25.94 11.02
CA SER A 82 1.78 25.99 11.77
C SER A 82 2.06 25.89 13.26
N THR A 83 1.33 26.62 14.09
CA THR A 83 1.39 26.44 15.55
C THR A 83 0.06 25.94 16.08
N THR A 84 0.17 25.00 17.03
CA THR A 84 -0.85 24.55 17.99
C THR A 84 -2.14 23.94 17.42
N GLY A 85 -2.35 22.67 17.78
CA GLY A 85 -3.63 21.98 17.72
C GLY A 85 -3.88 21.25 19.04
N LYS A 86 -5.07 20.67 19.21
CA LYS A 86 -5.36 19.77 20.34
C LYS A 86 -4.36 18.62 20.40
N ARG A 87 -4.31 17.91 21.55
CA ARG A 87 -3.53 16.68 21.70
C ARG A 87 -3.82 15.73 20.53
N MET A 88 -2.75 15.19 19.97
CA MET A 88 -2.83 14.27 18.84
C MET A 88 -2.86 12.82 19.35
N PRO A 89 -3.88 12.02 19.03
CA PRO A 89 -3.84 10.58 19.24
C PRO A 89 -2.73 9.95 18.38
N VAL A 90 -1.87 9.15 19.00
CA VAL A 90 -0.80 8.40 18.34
C VAL A 90 -0.97 6.93 18.68
N ILE A 91 -1.07 6.05 17.70
CA ILE A 91 -1.20 4.61 17.91
C ILE A 91 0.10 3.95 17.51
N LEU A 92 0.65 3.12 18.41
CA LEU A 92 1.86 2.34 18.16
C LEU A 92 1.47 0.91 17.79
N HIS A 93 1.96 0.44 16.64
CA HIS A 93 1.73 -0.91 16.12
C HIS A 93 3.03 -1.73 16.14
N PRO A 94 3.32 -2.47 17.22
CA PRO A 94 4.60 -3.19 17.38
C PRO A 94 4.61 -4.61 16.82
N TYR A 95 3.46 -5.14 16.41
CA TYR A 95 3.35 -6.51 15.89
C TYR A 95 3.72 -6.63 14.41
N ASN A 96 3.86 -5.50 13.72
CA ASN A 96 4.15 -5.46 12.29
C ASN A 96 5.64 -5.75 12.01
N ALA A 97 5.99 -6.14 10.79
CA ALA A 97 7.39 -6.42 10.39
C ALA A 97 7.89 -5.46 9.30
N THR A 98 7.05 -4.51 8.89
CA THR A 98 7.38 -3.43 7.95
C THR A 98 7.45 -2.08 8.68
N ALA A 99 8.35 -1.21 8.24
CA ALA A 99 8.54 0.13 8.78
C ALA A 99 7.65 1.13 8.04
N ASN A 100 6.85 1.92 8.77
CA ASN A 100 6.06 3.00 8.20
C ASN A 100 5.56 3.96 9.29
N GLY A 101 5.15 5.15 8.88
CA GLY A 101 4.44 6.13 9.68
C GLY A 101 3.41 6.86 8.84
N MET A 102 2.34 7.35 9.48
CA MET A 102 1.35 8.16 8.78
C MET A 102 0.54 9.04 9.71
N VAL A 103 0.09 10.17 9.17
CA VAL A 103 -0.86 11.07 9.81
C VAL A 103 -2.14 11.19 8.99
N MET A 104 -3.26 10.82 9.61
CA MET A 104 -4.59 10.89 9.02
C MET A 104 -5.36 12.14 9.45
N TRP A 105 -6.38 12.51 8.66
CA TRP A 105 -7.22 13.67 8.90
C TRP A 105 -8.61 13.35 9.48
N ALA A 106 -9.23 12.21 9.15
CA ALA A 106 -10.59 11.87 9.55
C ALA A 106 -10.73 10.36 9.86
N PRO A 107 -10.70 9.96 11.15
CA PRO A 107 -10.42 10.80 12.30
C PRO A 107 -8.94 11.20 12.35
N LYS A 108 -8.66 12.39 12.87
CA LYS A 108 -7.31 12.91 13.05
C LYS A 108 -6.55 12.05 14.05
N ARG A 109 -5.52 11.33 13.59
CA ARG A 109 -4.62 10.50 14.40
C ARG A 109 -3.32 10.24 13.65
N MET A 110 -2.31 9.82 14.37
CA MET A 110 -1.03 9.33 13.84
C MET A 110 -0.94 7.83 14.12
N GLU A 111 -0.51 7.04 13.14
CA GLU A 111 -0.25 5.60 13.29
C GLU A 111 1.22 5.33 12.96
N LEU A 112 1.94 4.68 13.89
CA LEU A 112 3.37 4.43 13.78
C LEU A 112 3.65 2.92 13.86
N LEU A 113 4.23 2.37 12.80
CA LEU A 113 4.73 1.00 12.78
C LEU A 113 6.12 1.01 13.42
N THR A 114 6.23 0.47 14.63
CA THR A 114 7.41 0.73 15.48
C THR A 114 8.61 -0.14 15.13
N THR A 115 8.43 -1.16 14.29
CA THR A 115 9.51 -2.00 13.79
C THR A 115 10.31 -1.19 12.77
N PRO A 116 11.60 -0.98 12.98
CA PRO A 116 12.42 -0.21 12.07
C PRO A 116 12.78 -1.02 10.81
N ASP A 117 13.16 -0.35 9.72
CA ASP A 117 13.52 -1.04 8.48
C ASP A 117 14.77 -1.90 8.71
N GLY A 118 14.65 -3.19 8.37
CA GLY A 118 15.73 -4.16 8.49
C GLY A 118 16.60 -4.27 7.25
N TYR A 119 16.13 -3.91 6.06
CA TYR A 119 16.83 -4.14 4.79
C TYR A 119 17.38 -2.85 4.16
N ALA A 120 16.76 -1.70 4.44
CA ALA A 120 17.25 -0.39 3.99
C ALA A 120 17.31 0.60 5.15
N PRO A 121 18.16 0.36 6.17
CA PRO A 121 18.22 1.21 7.33
C PRO A 121 18.89 2.56 7.03
N SER A 122 18.35 3.63 7.64
CA SER A 122 18.99 4.94 7.70
C SER A 122 19.88 5.07 8.95
N ALA A 123 20.90 5.93 8.89
CA ALA A 123 21.81 6.26 10.00
C ALA A 123 21.14 7.04 11.17
N VAL A 124 19.81 7.05 11.25
CA VAL A 124 19.02 7.69 12.32
C VAL A 124 18.17 6.63 13.04
N PRO A 125 18.10 6.66 14.39
CA PRO A 125 17.16 5.82 15.13
C PRO A 125 15.70 6.03 14.67
N TRP A 126 14.98 4.94 14.47
CA TRP A 126 13.65 4.97 13.84
C TRP A 126 12.60 5.80 14.57
N SER A 127 12.55 5.75 15.91
CA SER A 127 11.62 6.55 16.70
C SER A 127 11.87 8.05 16.55
N ARG A 128 13.14 8.46 16.44
CA ARG A 128 13.54 9.85 16.17
C ARG A 128 13.20 10.24 14.73
N HIS A 129 13.49 9.39 13.76
CA HIS A 129 13.16 9.62 12.34
C HIS A 129 11.66 9.90 12.16
N LEU A 130 10.81 9.00 12.64
CA LEU A 130 9.35 9.17 12.63
C LEU A 130 8.89 10.42 13.40
N ALA A 131 9.46 10.69 14.58
CA ALA A 131 9.08 11.85 15.36
C ALA A 131 9.35 13.17 14.62
N MET A 132 10.45 13.27 13.87
CA MET A 132 10.77 14.46 13.06
C MET A 132 9.86 14.57 11.84
N HIS A 133 9.70 13.46 11.10
CA HIS A 133 8.95 13.38 9.84
C HIS A 133 7.45 13.56 10.05
N GLU A 134 6.83 12.67 10.83
CA GLU A 134 5.39 12.63 11.03
C GLU A 134 4.88 13.86 11.79
N SER A 135 5.70 14.46 12.67
CA SER A 135 5.33 15.72 13.32
C SER A 135 5.20 16.87 12.31
N ARG A 136 5.95 16.85 11.20
CA ARG A 136 5.83 17.89 10.17
C ARG A 136 4.47 17.85 9.50
N HIS A 137 3.96 16.66 9.23
CA HIS A 137 2.64 16.42 8.65
C HIS A 137 1.47 16.97 9.48
N ILE A 138 1.61 17.03 10.81
CA ILE A 138 0.63 17.71 11.68
C ILE A 138 0.47 19.18 11.26
N GLY A 139 1.58 19.84 10.91
CA GLY A 139 1.59 21.22 10.43
C GLY A 139 0.90 21.39 9.08
N HIS A 140 1.11 20.45 8.15
CA HIS A 140 0.42 20.41 6.86
C HIS A 140 -1.11 20.34 7.04
N ILE A 141 -1.57 19.38 7.83
CA ILE A 141 -3.01 19.12 8.02
C ILE A 141 -3.68 20.28 8.78
N ASN A 142 -3.04 20.84 9.80
CA ASN A 142 -3.58 21.96 10.56
C ASN A 142 -3.85 23.21 9.69
N ASN A 143 -3.13 23.39 8.59
CA ASN A 143 -3.36 24.51 7.68
C ASN A 143 -4.70 24.45 6.93
N PHE A 144 -5.29 23.25 6.75
CA PHE A 144 -6.56 23.04 6.04
C PHE A 144 -7.78 22.89 6.95
N THR A 145 -7.59 23.07 8.26
CA THR A 145 -8.69 22.98 9.25
C THR A 145 -9.05 24.32 9.87
N GLY A 146 -8.26 25.38 9.63
CA GLY A 146 -8.46 26.73 10.17
C GLY A 146 -8.91 27.79 9.15
N SER A 147 -9.13 29.03 9.62
CA SER A 147 -9.44 30.23 8.81
C SER A 147 -10.68 30.05 7.90
N VAL A 148 -10.57 30.33 6.59
CA VAL A 148 -11.65 30.23 5.58
C VAL A 148 -12.27 28.82 5.48
N PHE A 149 -11.55 27.79 5.90
CA PHE A 149 -12.03 26.40 5.90
C PHE A 149 -12.83 26.06 7.18
N ARG A 150 -12.77 26.90 8.22
CA ARG A 150 -13.43 26.64 9.52
C ARG A 150 -14.97 26.49 9.42
N PRO A 151 -15.70 27.25 8.60
CA PRO A 151 -17.12 27.01 8.42
C PRO A 151 -17.43 25.63 7.83
N PHE A 152 -16.57 25.11 6.95
CA PHE A 152 -16.73 23.79 6.36
C PHE A 152 -16.45 22.67 7.36
N THR A 153 -15.51 22.86 8.30
CA THR A 153 -15.30 21.89 9.38
C THR A 153 -16.46 21.87 10.39
N TRP A 154 -17.24 22.95 10.51
CA TRP A 154 -18.50 22.93 11.27
C TRP A 154 -19.64 22.19 10.55
N ILE A 155 -19.67 22.22 9.22
CA ILE A 155 -20.75 21.59 8.42
C ILE A 155 -20.44 20.13 8.10
N PHE A 156 -19.16 19.81 7.87
CA PHE A 156 -18.75 18.49 7.40
C PHE A 156 -17.88 17.72 8.42
N GLY A 157 -17.45 18.35 9.52
CA GLY A 157 -16.50 17.75 10.45
C GLY A 157 -15.09 17.61 9.86
N GLN A 158 -14.35 16.59 10.27
CA GLN A 158 -12.92 16.43 9.96
C GLN A 158 -12.65 16.10 8.48
N GLN A 159 -13.59 15.47 7.77
CA GLN A 159 -13.44 15.17 6.33
C GLN A 159 -13.30 16.41 5.44
N ALA A 160 -13.78 17.58 5.88
CA ALA A 160 -13.52 18.84 5.18
C ALA A 160 -12.02 19.11 5.06
N GLY A 161 -11.27 18.86 6.14
CA GLY A 161 -9.81 19.01 6.14
C GLY A 161 -9.15 18.09 5.12
N GLY A 162 -9.57 16.82 5.05
CA GLY A 162 -9.10 15.86 4.04
C GLY A 162 -9.40 16.25 2.61
N LEU A 163 -10.62 16.74 2.36
CA LEU A 163 -11.02 17.23 1.04
C LEU A 163 -10.13 18.40 0.59
N PHE A 164 -9.95 19.42 1.43
CA PHE A 164 -9.11 20.57 1.07
C PHE A 164 -7.64 20.22 0.99
N PHE A 165 -7.17 19.29 1.83
CA PHE A 165 -5.83 18.74 1.70
C PHE A 165 -5.65 18.10 0.32
N GLY A 166 -6.50 17.14 -0.08
CA GLY A 166 -6.41 16.48 -1.39
C GLY A 166 -6.59 17.40 -2.60
N LEU A 167 -7.30 18.53 -2.46
CA LEU A 167 -7.48 19.52 -3.53
C LEU A 167 -6.28 20.47 -3.69
N TYR A 168 -5.61 20.83 -2.61
CA TYR A 168 -4.60 21.89 -2.63
C TYR A 168 -3.17 21.41 -2.36
N GLN A 169 -3.00 20.26 -1.71
CA GLN A 169 -1.71 19.62 -1.47
C GLN A 169 -1.34 18.69 -2.62
N ASN A 170 -0.04 18.54 -2.82
CA ASN A 170 0.52 17.56 -3.72
C ASN A 170 1.39 16.63 -2.88
N THR A 171 1.25 15.31 -3.05
CA THR A 171 1.95 14.30 -2.26
C THR A 171 3.46 14.54 -2.23
N PHE A 172 4.08 14.80 -3.39
CA PHE A 172 5.52 15.03 -3.46
C PHE A 172 6.03 16.17 -2.57
N MET A 173 5.33 17.31 -2.49
CA MET A 173 5.81 18.43 -1.68
C MET A 173 5.48 18.22 -0.19
N TYR A 174 4.37 17.55 0.10
CA TYR A 174 3.98 17.17 1.45
C TYR A 174 5.02 16.21 2.08
N GLU A 175 5.45 15.20 1.33
CA GLU A 175 6.51 14.28 1.76
C GLU A 175 7.89 14.94 1.73
N GLY A 176 8.20 15.68 0.66
CA GLY A 176 9.46 16.38 0.48
C GLY A 176 9.79 17.38 1.57
N ASP A 177 8.82 18.20 2.01
CA ASP A 177 9.02 19.17 3.09
C ASP A 177 9.26 18.47 4.45
N ALA A 178 8.69 17.29 4.66
CA ALA A 178 8.99 16.45 5.81
C ALA A 178 10.40 15.82 5.71
N VAL A 179 10.85 15.42 4.52
CA VAL A 179 12.25 14.99 4.29
C VAL A 179 13.25 16.13 4.52
N VAL A 180 12.94 17.35 4.05
CA VAL A 180 13.77 18.53 4.36
C VAL A 180 13.86 18.72 5.88
N THR A 181 12.76 18.53 6.60
CA THR A 181 12.71 18.70 8.06
C THR A 181 13.55 17.66 8.81
N GLU A 182 13.39 16.36 8.53
CA GLU A 182 14.24 15.32 9.16
C GLU A 182 15.73 15.51 8.79
N THR A 183 16.02 15.98 7.58
CA THR A 183 17.37 16.25 7.11
C THR A 183 17.97 17.41 7.90
N VAL A 184 17.30 18.56 7.99
CA VAL A 184 17.83 19.70 8.75
C VAL A 184 18.02 19.38 10.24
N LEU A 185 17.17 18.54 10.83
CA LEU A 185 17.18 18.24 12.28
C LEU A 185 18.04 17.02 12.69
N SER A 186 18.70 16.36 11.74
CA SER A 186 19.55 15.21 12.02
C SER A 186 20.71 15.04 11.05
N GLU A 187 21.77 14.38 11.51
CA GLU A 187 22.96 14.10 10.72
C GLU A 187 22.79 12.93 9.73
N GLY A 188 21.69 12.19 9.81
CA GLY A 188 21.42 11.04 8.93
C GLY A 188 20.07 11.08 8.21
N GLY A 189 19.36 12.21 8.19
CA GLY A 189 18.08 12.30 7.47
C GLY A 189 18.27 12.05 5.97
N ARG A 190 17.21 11.56 5.28
CA ARG A 190 17.31 11.01 3.91
C ARG A 190 17.97 11.93 2.89
N GLY A 191 17.88 13.25 3.04
CA GLY A 191 18.57 14.21 2.17
C GLY A 191 20.11 14.17 2.23
N ARG A 192 20.70 13.49 3.22
CA ARG A 192 22.14 13.21 3.35
C ARG A 192 22.56 11.85 2.80
N GLU A 193 21.62 10.92 2.65
CA GLU A 193 21.89 9.58 2.14
C GLU A 193 22.23 9.67 0.65
N ALA A 194 23.35 9.08 0.23
CA ALA A 194 23.74 9.17 -1.17
C ALA A 194 22.74 8.47 -2.12
N LYS A 195 22.21 7.31 -1.71
CA LYS A 195 21.22 6.54 -2.47
C LYS A 195 19.93 7.32 -2.77
N PHE A 196 19.56 8.25 -1.90
CA PHE A 196 18.25 8.92 -1.98
C PHE A 196 18.04 9.75 -3.24
N LEU A 197 19.10 10.41 -3.75
CA LEU A 197 19.06 11.20 -4.99
C LEU A 197 19.92 10.63 -6.13
N SER A 198 20.54 9.46 -5.94
CA SER A 198 21.51 8.89 -6.88
C SER A 198 20.93 8.64 -8.29
N TYR A 199 19.66 8.23 -8.39
CA TYR A 199 19.03 8.04 -9.70
C TYR A 199 18.86 9.37 -10.46
N TYR A 200 18.58 10.48 -9.77
CA TYR A 200 18.56 11.79 -10.43
C TYR A 200 19.95 12.19 -10.92
N ALA A 201 21.00 11.89 -10.17
CA ALA A 201 22.38 12.11 -10.63
C ALA A 201 22.67 11.30 -11.90
N ALA A 202 22.33 10.01 -11.91
CA ALA A 202 22.47 9.17 -13.10
C ALA A 202 21.63 9.68 -14.29
N ALA A 203 20.39 10.09 -14.06
CA ALA A 203 19.48 10.58 -15.09
C ALA A 203 20.01 11.90 -15.71
N PHE A 204 20.36 12.88 -14.88
CA PHE A 204 20.75 14.21 -15.32
C PHE A 204 22.09 14.20 -16.05
N ASP A 205 23.06 13.42 -15.56
CA ASP A 205 24.36 13.26 -16.22
C ASP A 205 24.22 12.58 -17.60
N ASN A 206 23.18 11.76 -17.78
CA ASN A 206 22.86 11.12 -19.06
C ASN A 206 21.79 11.87 -19.88
N GLY A 207 21.52 13.14 -19.57
CA GLY A 207 20.64 14.02 -20.36
C GLY A 207 19.13 13.80 -20.18
N ASP A 208 18.70 13.01 -19.19
CA ASP A 208 17.29 12.84 -18.83
C ASP A 208 16.81 13.98 -17.94
N PHE A 209 16.44 15.09 -18.57
CA PHE A 209 15.85 16.27 -17.92
C PHE A 209 14.32 16.31 -18.10
N ARG A 210 13.65 15.15 -17.96
CA ARG A 210 12.18 15.07 -18.04
C ARG A 210 11.51 16.17 -17.21
N ASN A 211 10.35 16.65 -17.66
CA ASN A 211 9.63 17.69 -16.94
C ASN A 211 9.08 17.19 -15.59
N ARG A 212 8.76 18.14 -14.71
CA ARG A 212 8.15 17.90 -13.39
C ARG A 212 7.02 16.86 -13.40
N ASP A 213 6.05 16.97 -14.32
CA ASP A 213 4.87 16.11 -14.25
C ASP A 213 5.25 14.64 -14.46
N ARG A 214 6.28 14.35 -15.25
CA ARG A 214 6.83 13.00 -15.41
C ARG A 214 7.57 12.48 -14.17
N TRP A 215 8.21 13.37 -13.42
CA TRP A 215 8.86 13.03 -12.15
C TRP A 215 7.88 12.86 -10.98
N ILE A 216 6.73 13.55 -10.99
CA ILE A 216 5.75 13.43 -9.90
C ILE A 216 4.79 12.25 -10.13
N VAL A 217 4.28 12.10 -11.36
CA VAL A 217 3.27 11.07 -11.65
C VAL A 217 3.91 9.69 -11.93
N GLY A 218 5.19 9.70 -12.31
CA GLY A 218 5.94 8.51 -12.70
C GLY A 218 5.53 7.97 -14.08
N SER A 219 6.28 6.99 -14.57
CA SER A 219 6.09 6.41 -15.91
C SER A 219 6.26 4.89 -15.83
N TYR A 220 5.48 4.14 -16.62
CA TYR A 220 5.69 2.69 -16.78
C TYR A 220 6.77 2.37 -17.83
N ARG A 221 7.37 3.41 -18.42
CA ARG A 221 8.46 3.29 -19.41
C ARG A 221 9.81 3.70 -18.83
N HIS A 222 9.83 4.80 -18.09
CA HIS A 222 11.03 5.36 -17.48
C HIS A 222 10.88 5.32 -15.97
N TYR A 223 11.88 4.79 -15.28
CA TYR A 223 11.87 4.80 -13.82
C TYR A 223 11.86 6.23 -13.29
N THR A 224 11.18 6.40 -12.17
CA THR A 224 11.02 7.65 -11.46
C THR A 224 11.12 7.29 -9.97
N PRO A 225 12.05 7.92 -9.21
CA PRO A 225 12.12 7.76 -7.77
C PRO A 225 10.82 8.17 -7.09
N ASP A 226 10.67 7.84 -5.81
CA ASP A 226 9.47 8.13 -5.05
C ASP A 226 9.17 9.65 -4.90
N ASN A 227 7.97 9.94 -4.38
CA ASN A 227 7.51 11.29 -4.11
C ASN A 227 8.41 12.05 -3.11
N TYR A 228 9.11 11.34 -2.22
CA TYR A 228 9.97 11.91 -1.19
C TYR A 228 11.20 12.55 -1.83
N ALA A 229 11.86 11.83 -2.74
CA ALA A 229 13.10 12.26 -3.38
C ALA A 229 12.90 13.50 -4.27
N TYR A 230 11.87 13.50 -5.13
CA TYR A 230 11.55 14.69 -5.95
C TYR A 230 11.13 15.88 -5.09
N GLY A 231 10.33 15.61 -4.05
CA GLY A 231 9.89 16.60 -3.08
C GLY A 231 11.05 17.31 -2.38
N TYR A 232 12.00 16.54 -1.86
CA TYR A 232 13.22 17.06 -1.23
C TYR A 232 14.05 17.87 -2.23
N LEU A 233 14.30 17.34 -3.43
CA LEU A 233 15.09 18.02 -4.47
C LEU A 233 14.52 19.41 -4.80
N LEU A 234 13.20 19.54 -4.94
CA LEU A 234 12.58 20.84 -5.22
C LEU A 234 12.52 21.73 -3.97
N GLY A 235 12.22 21.16 -2.80
CA GLY A 235 12.08 21.91 -1.55
C GLY A 235 13.41 22.49 -1.04
N SER A 236 14.49 21.70 -1.08
CA SER A 236 15.84 22.14 -0.77
C SER A 236 16.28 23.28 -1.70
N TYR A 237 16.02 23.17 -3.01
CA TYR A 237 16.31 24.21 -3.97
C TYR A 237 15.52 25.50 -3.70
N ILE A 238 14.24 25.40 -3.31
CA ILE A 238 13.45 26.60 -2.97
C ILE A 238 14.05 27.30 -1.74
N ILE A 239 14.48 26.57 -0.72
CA ILE A 239 15.17 27.16 0.45
C ILE A 239 16.50 27.78 0.02
N TYR A 240 17.27 27.10 -0.83
CA TYR A 240 18.52 27.60 -1.40
C TYR A 240 18.31 28.93 -2.15
N LEU A 241 17.24 29.03 -2.94
CA LEU A 241 16.90 30.21 -3.72
C LEU A 241 16.40 31.38 -2.86
N THR A 242 15.50 31.09 -1.91
CA THR A 242 14.76 32.11 -1.15
C THR A 242 15.44 32.49 0.16
N GLU A 243 16.42 31.70 0.61
CA GLU A 243 17.02 31.77 1.94
C GLU A 243 15.99 31.75 3.07
N ASP A 244 14.90 31.01 2.89
CA ASP A 244 13.75 30.99 3.79
C ASP A 244 13.32 29.56 4.10
N TYR A 245 13.70 29.05 5.29
CA TYR A 245 13.29 27.71 5.72
C TYR A 245 11.77 27.63 5.95
N GLY A 246 11.12 28.76 6.25
CA GLY A 246 9.67 28.86 6.44
C GLY A 246 8.85 29.02 5.15
N TYR A 247 9.45 28.89 3.96
CA TYR A 247 8.78 29.19 2.68
C TYR A 247 7.48 28.41 2.50
N TYR A 248 7.47 27.13 2.89
CA TYR A 248 6.33 26.25 2.60
C TYR A 248 5.10 26.65 3.43
N GLY A 249 5.29 27.05 4.69
CA GLY A 249 4.23 27.64 5.49
C GLY A 249 3.63 28.90 4.86
N LYS A 250 4.45 29.75 4.22
CA LYS A 250 3.96 30.94 3.49
C LYS A 250 3.17 30.57 2.23
N ILE A 251 3.53 29.48 1.55
CA ILE A 251 2.75 28.90 0.43
C ILE A 251 1.39 28.41 0.94
N LEU A 252 1.38 27.58 1.99
CA LEU A 252 0.15 27.06 2.59
C LEU A 252 -0.75 28.19 3.11
N GLU A 253 -0.17 29.19 3.74
CA GLU A 253 -0.89 30.37 4.21
C GLU A 253 -1.53 31.14 3.03
N THR A 254 -0.82 31.29 1.91
CA THR A 254 -1.34 31.97 0.72
C THR A 254 -2.53 31.22 0.13
N ILE A 255 -2.44 29.89 0.03
CA ILE A 255 -3.54 29.03 -0.41
C ILE A 255 -4.73 29.19 0.54
N ARG A 256 -4.49 29.06 1.85
CA ARG A 256 -5.52 29.19 2.89
C ARG A 256 -6.19 30.56 2.91
N LYS A 257 -5.48 31.65 2.60
CA LYS A 257 -6.07 33.00 2.56
C LYS A 257 -6.86 33.27 1.29
N ARG A 258 -6.62 32.52 0.20
CA ARG A 258 -7.19 32.79 -1.14
C ARG A 258 -7.58 31.51 -1.90
N PRO A 259 -8.32 30.56 -1.30
CA PRO A 259 -8.62 29.26 -1.92
C PRO A 259 -9.48 29.37 -3.20
N TYR A 260 -10.14 30.51 -3.38
CA TYR A 260 -11.01 30.83 -4.51
C TYR A 260 -10.24 31.23 -5.79
N ILE A 261 -8.92 31.41 -5.73
CA ILE A 261 -8.11 31.68 -6.92
C ILE A 261 -7.96 30.37 -7.71
N PRO A 262 -8.39 30.31 -8.99
CA PRO A 262 -8.10 29.15 -9.84
C PRO A 262 -6.59 28.92 -9.91
N TRP A 263 -6.15 27.67 -9.74
CA TRP A 263 -4.72 27.33 -9.70
C TRP A 263 -3.95 28.09 -8.60
N VAL A 264 -4.59 28.39 -7.46
CA VAL A 264 -3.98 29.12 -6.32
C VAL A 264 -2.63 28.55 -5.91
N ASN A 265 -2.43 27.25 -6.05
CA ASN A 265 -1.14 26.62 -5.76
C ASN A 265 -0.03 27.20 -6.66
N ASN A 266 -0.22 27.27 -7.98
CA ASN A 266 0.77 27.88 -8.89
C ASN A 266 1.01 29.37 -8.58
N TYR A 267 -0.07 30.10 -8.25
CA TYR A 267 0.02 31.49 -7.82
C TYR A 267 0.86 31.65 -6.54
N ALA A 268 0.65 30.78 -5.54
CA ALA A 268 1.37 30.83 -4.27
C ALA A 268 2.87 30.61 -4.46
N TYR A 269 3.28 29.63 -5.27
CA TYR A 269 4.69 29.43 -5.60
C TYR A 269 5.29 30.67 -6.27
N LYS A 270 4.67 31.18 -7.35
CA LYS A 270 5.18 32.38 -8.06
C LYS A 270 5.28 33.60 -7.14
N LYS A 271 4.34 33.76 -6.21
CA LYS A 271 4.34 34.86 -5.25
C LYS A 271 5.47 34.76 -4.22
N ILE A 272 5.75 33.56 -3.71
CA ILE A 272 6.76 33.36 -2.66
C ILE A 272 8.17 33.27 -3.24
N THR A 273 8.34 32.61 -4.39
CA THR A 273 9.68 32.35 -4.97
C THR A 273 10.04 33.28 -6.11
N GLY A 274 9.10 34.08 -6.63
CA GLY A 274 9.26 34.84 -7.88
C GLY A 274 9.25 33.98 -9.15
N LYS A 275 9.19 32.64 -9.03
CA LYS A 275 9.35 31.67 -10.12
C LYS A 275 8.16 30.73 -10.25
N THR A 276 7.83 30.35 -11.47
CA THR A 276 6.86 29.31 -11.77
C THR A 276 7.45 27.98 -11.35
N LYS A 277 6.60 26.98 -11.07
CA LYS A 277 7.09 25.64 -10.75
C LYS A 277 7.93 24.98 -11.85
N ARG A 278 7.76 25.39 -13.11
CA ARG A 278 8.61 24.94 -14.22
C ARG A 278 9.99 25.55 -14.11
N GLU A 279 10.08 26.87 -13.96
CA GLU A 279 11.35 27.57 -13.72
C GLU A 279 12.08 27.01 -12.49
N LEU A 280 11.35 26.76 -11.40
CA LEU A 280 11.92 26.16 -10.18
C LEU A 280 12.50 24.76 -10.44
N HIS A 281 11.80 23.91 -11.20
CA HIS A 281 12.32 22.60 -11.57
C HIS A 281 13.55 22.69 -12.47
N ASP A 282 13.48 23.49 -13.53
CA ASP A 282 14.57 23.62 -14.50
C ASP A 282 15.84 24.18 -13.83
N GLU A 283 15.69 25.10 -12.86
CA GLU A 283 16.81 25.63 -12.06
C GLU A 283 17.31 24.66 -10.99
N ALA A 284 16.43 23.88 -10.36
CA ALA A 284 16.83 22.82 -9.44
C ALA A 284 17.69 21.77 -10.17
N VAL A 285 17.24 21.32 -11.36
CA VAL A 285 18.01 20.40 -12.21
C VAL A 285 19.40 20.96 -12.48
N ARG A 286 19.52 22.22 -12.90
CA ARG A 286 20.83 22.85 -13.14
C ARG A 286 21.72 22.87 -11.90
N LEU A 287 21.20 23.34 -10.76
CA LEU A 287 21.96 23.40 -9.51
C LEU A 287 22.49 22.02 -9.08
N TYR A 288 21.63 21.00 -9.14
CA TYR A 288 22.00 19.64 -8.76
C TYR A 288 22.99 19.02 -9.74
N SER A 289 22.80 19.18 -11.05
CA SER A 289 23.75 18.73 -12.07
C SER A 289 25.15 19.32 -11.84
N GLU A 290 25.25 20.65 -11.68
CA GLU A 290 26.53 21.34 -11.43
C GLU A 290 27.19 20.85 -10.13
N THR A 291 26.39 20.67 -9.06
CA THR A 291 26.89 20.19 -7.76
C THR A 291 27.41 18.75 -7.85
N TRP A 292 26.72 17.88 -8.57
CA TRP A 292 27.13 16.49 -8.74
C TRP A 292 28.34 16.34 -9.66
N GLU A 293 28.44 17.14 -10.72
CA GLU A 293 29.63 17.20 -11.59
C GLU A 293 30.87 17.60 -10.79
N GLN A 294 30.76 18.64 -9.96
CA GLN A 294 31.85 19.06 -9.05
C GLN A 294 32.20 17.99 -8.03
N ALA A 295 31.20 17.32 -7.44
CA ALA A 295 31.43 16.23 -6.50
C ALA A 295 32.16 15.05 -7.17
N ALA A 296 31.73 14.66 -8.37
CA ALA A 296 32.33 13.57 -9.14
C ALA A 296 33.82 13.85 -9.48
N ALA A 297 34.18 15.10 -9.77
CA ALA A 297 35.56 15.50 -10.06
C ALA A 297 36.54 15.31 -8.87
N HIS A 298 36.04 15.26 -7.63
CA HIS A 298 36.85 15.09 -6.42
C HIS A 298 36.84 13.67 -5.87
N ARG A 299 36.12 12.73 -6.52
CA ARG A 299 36.02 11.33 -6.09
C ARG A 299 37.17 10.47 -6.61
N PRO A 300 37.44 9.31 -6.00
CA PRO A 300 38.37 8.34 -6.54
C PRO A 300 37.99 7.93 -7.97
N PRO A 301 38.98 7.75 -8.88
CA PRO A 301 38.72 7.31 -10.24
C PRO A 301 37.89 6.02 -10.26
N VAL A 302 36.86 6.02 -11.11
CA VAL A 302 35.97 4.88 -11.34
C VAL A 302 36.78 3.62 -11.64
N THR A 303 36.49 2.53 -10.94
CA THR A 303 37.20 1.26 -11.15
C THR A 303 36.83 0.69 -12.52
N PRO A 304 37.81 0.17 -13.30
CA PRO A 304 37.53 -0.52 -14.55
C PRO A 304 36.50 -1.64 -14.37
N ARG A 305 35.52 -1.70 -15.28
CA ARG A 305 34.40 -2.62 -15.16
C ARG A 305 33.85 -3.04 -16.52
N ARG A 306 33.18 -4.20 -16.55
CA ARG A 306 32.44 -4.71 -17.70
C ARG A 306 31.07 -5.20 -17.26
N MET A 307 30.02 -4.93 -18.02
CA MET A 307 28.69 -5.48 -17.74
C MET A 307 28.70 -7.01 -17.94
N VAL A 308 28.06 -7.74 -17.03
CA VAL A 308 27.99 -9.21 -17.09
C VAL A 308 26.88 -9.67 -18.04
N ALA A 309 25.71 -9.05 -17.93
CA ALA A 309 24.54 -9.32 -18.77
C ALA A 309 24.42 -8.33 -19.93
N GLU A 310 23.57 -8.65 -20.91
CA GLU A 310 23.16 -7.68 -21.93
C GLU A 310 22.30 -6.58 -21.29
N ALA A 311 22.47 -5.34 -21.75
CA ALA A 311 21.70 -4.21 -21.23
C ALA A 311 20.19 -4.46 -21.45
N PRO A 312 19.37 -4.39 -20.38
CA PRO A 312 17.94 -4.63 -20.51
C PRO A 312 17.28 -3.49 -21.28
N ARG A 313 16.15 -3.79 -21.94
CA ARG A 313 15.36 -2.77 -22.66
C ARG A 313 14.68 -1.76 -21.74
N ARG A 314 14.52 -2.11 -20.46
CA ARG A 314 13.75 -1.35 -19.47
C ARG A 314 14.46 -1.41 -18.12
N TYR A 315 14.14 -0.46 -17.26
CA TYR A 315 14.73 -0.37 -15.93
C TYR A 315 14.60 -1.69 -15.17
N THR A 316 15.71 -2.24 -14.70
CA THR A 316 15.80 -3.55 -14.04
C THR A 316 16.81 -3.46 -12.91
N GLU A 317 16.48 -4.08 -11.78
CA GLU A 317 17.36 -4.14 -10.62
C GLU A 317 17.73 -5.59 -10.31
N TYR A 318 19.02 -5.82 -10.05
CA TYR A 318 19.60 -7.03 -9.51
C TYR A 318 20.14 -6.69 -8.13
N SER A 319 19.64 -7.32 -7.08
CA SER A 319 20.03 -7.03 -5.70
C SER A 319 20.35 -8.30 -4.91
N GLY A 320 21.04 -8.10 -3.77
CA GLY A 320 21.27 -9.08 -2.72
C GLY A 320 21.78 -10.44 -3.20
N GLY A 321 22.79 -10.45 -4.07
CA GLY A 321 23.25 -11.65 -4.75
C GLY A 321 24.28 -12.49 -4.00
N THR A 322 24.49 -13.74 -4.44
CA THR A 322 25.56 -14.62 -3.95
C THR A 322 26.03 -15.61 -5.02
N MET A 323 27.20 -16.23 -4.82
CA MET A 323 27.72 -17.28 -5.70
C MET A 323 27.19 -18.64 -5.26
N GLY A 324 26.79 -19.49 -6.21
CA GLY A 324 26.44 -20.89 -5.94
C GLY A 324 27.59 -21.85 -6.23
N HIS A 325 27.44 -23.08 -5.73
CA HIS A 325 28.39 -24.19 -5.92
C HIS A 325 28.63 -24.57 -7.39
N ASP A 326 27.73 -24.17 -8.29
CA ASP A 326 27.81 -24.41 -9.73
C ASP A 326 28.51 -23.28 -10.50
N GLY A 327 29.16 -22.35 -9.79
CA GLY A 327 29.85 -21.19 -10.36
C GLY A 327 28.92 -20.16 -10.99
N ARG A 328 27.61 -20.25 -10.73
CA ARG A 328 26.61 -19.28 -11.17
C ARG A 328 26.36 -18.23 -10.10
N LEU A 329 26.00 -17.03 -10.57
CA LEU A 329 25.55 -15.94 -9.73
C LEU A 329 24.05 -16.07 -9.49
N TYR A 330 23.62 -15.90 -8.25
CA TYR A 330 22.21 -15.89 -7.87
C TYR A 330 21.86 -14.48 -7.41
N TYR A 331 20.80 -13.91 -7.98
CA TYR A 331 20.33 -12.56 -7.66
C TYR A 331 18.84 -12.53 -7.40
N ILE A 332 18.40 -11.57 -6.60
CA ILE A 332 17.00 -11.14 -6.55
C ILE A 332 16.81 -10.11 -7.66
N LYS A 333 15.91 -10.40 -8.61
CA LYS A 333 15.63 -9.53 -9.76
C LYS A 333 14.20 -9.00 -9.73
N HIS A 334 14.03 -7.72 -10.03
CA HIS A 334 12.71 -7.12 -10.23
C HIS A 334 12.76 -5.93 -11.21
N SER A 335 11.60 -5.52 -11.70
CA SER A 335 11.44 -4.33 -12.55
C SER A 335 9.99 -3.82 -12.50
N LEU A 336 9.69 -2.71 -13.19
CA LEU A 336 8.31 -2.26 -13.42
C LEU A 336 7.44 -3.31 -14.16
N HIS A 337 8.06 -4.33 -14.76
CA HIS A 337 7.43 -5.35 -15.62
C HIS A 337 7.55 -6.77 -15.06
N GLU A 338 8.27 -6.95 -13.96
CA GLU A 338 8.54 -8.27 -13.40
C GLU A 338 8.57 -8.18 -11.87
N PRO A 339 7.83 -9.05 -11.15
CA PRO A 339 7.85 -9.04 -9.69
C PRO A 339 9.14 -9.71 -9.18
N TYR A 340 9.48 -9.48 -7.91
CA TYR A 340 10.67 -10.05 -7.26
C TYR A 340 10.78 -11.56 -7.49
N THR A 341 11.89 -11.97 -8.10
CA THR A 341 12.16 -13.34 -8.51
C THR A 341 13.64 -13.67 -8.31
N LEU A 342 13.94 -14.85 -7.76
CA LEU A 342 15.30 -15.38 -7.73
C LEU A 342 15.68 -15.87 -9.13
N ILE A 343 16.82 -15.39 -9.62
CA ILE A 343 17.39 -15.80 -10.90
C ILE A 343 18.78 -16.37 -10.71
N ALA A 344 19.14 -17.35 -11.55
CA ALA A 344 20.50 -17.83 -11.71
C ALA A 344 21.08 -17.29 -13.01
N MET A 345 22.28 -16.73 -12.96
CA MET A 345 23.00 -16.13 -14.08
C MET A 345 24.33 -16.85 -14.27
N ASP A 346 24.62 -17.27 -15.49
CA ASP A 346 25.95 -17.79 -15.83
C ASP A 346 26.95 -16.66 -16.16
N THR A 347 28.22 -17.02 -16.32
CA THR A 347 29.30 -16.07 -16.63
C THR A 347 29.17 -15.40 -18.00
N THR A 348 28.28 -15.89 -18.87
CA THR A 348 27.96 -15.28 -20.17
C THR A 348 26.83 -14.25 -20.07
N GLY A 349 26.20 -14.13 -18.89
CA GLY A 349 25.08 -13.23 -18.65
C GLY A 349 23.71 -13.84 -18.97
N LYS A 350 23.63 -15.15 -19.25
CA LYS A 350 22.36 -15.81 -19.53
C LYS A 350 21.65 -16.17 -18.23
N GLU A 351 20.38 -15.81 -18.16
CA GLU A 351 19.58 -15.91 -16.94
C GLU A 351 18.53 -17.02 -16.99
N ARG A 352 18.19 -17.55 -15.81
CA ARG A 352 17.06 -18.48 -15.60
C ARG A 352 16.32 -18.13 -14.32
N LYS A 353 15.00 -17.96 -14.39
CA LYS A 353 14.11 -17.79 -13.22
C LYS A 353 14.04 -19.08 -12.41
N ILE A 354 14.08 -18.96 -11.08
CA ILE A 354 14.07 -20.09 -10.13
C ILE A 354 12.76 -20.10 -9.34
N ILE A 355 12.53 -19.13 -8.46
CA ILE A 355 11.32 -19.03 -7.63
C ILE A 355 10.91 -17.57 -7.40
N PRO A 356 9.61 -17.28 -7.18
CA PRO A 356 9.15 -15.96 -6.77
C PRO A 356 9.61 -15.60 -5.34
N PHE A 357 9.76 -14.31 -5.09
CA PHE A 357 10.14 -13.72 -3.81
C PHE A 357 9.07 -12.75 -3.30
N SER A 358 9.03 -12.56 -1.98
CA SER A 358 8.31 -11.42 -1.41
C SER A 358 9.01 -10.12 -1.80
N TYR A 359 8.26 -9.02 -1.90
CA TYR A 359 8.87 -7.70 -2.16
C TYR A 359 9.73 -7.23 -0.98
N ASN A 360 9.42 -7.69 0.24
CA ASN A 360 10.15 -7.36 1.45
C ASN A 360 10.99 -8.57 1.90
N THR A 361 12.25 -8.60 1.45
CA THR A 361 13.18 -9.73 1.58
C THR A 361 14.60 -9.21 1.82
N SER A 362 15.41 -9.96 2.58
CA SER A 362 16.84 -9.68 2.73
C SER A 362 17.62 -10.05 1.48
N CYS A 363 18.89 -9.64 1.46
CA CYS A 363 19.92 -10.20 0.61
C CYS A 363 20.12 -11.71 0.88
N LEU A 364 20.69 -12.40 -0.10
CA LEU A 364 20.96 -13.83 -0.04
C LEU A 364 22.26 -14.10 0.71
N ALA A 365 22.21 -14.98 1.70
CA ALA A 365 23.37 -15.65 2.24
C ALA A 365 23.49 -17.06 1.64
N SER A 366 24.70 -17.58 1.51
CA SER A 366 24.95 -18.96 1.08
C SER A 366 25.71 -19.74 2.15
N ASN A 367 25.52 -21.06 2.18
CA ASN A 367 26.42 -21.91 2.97
C ASN A 367 27.83 -21.94 2.35
N PRO A 368 28.86 -22.36 3.10
CA PRO A 368 30.24 -22.39 2.60
C PRO A 368 30.42 -23.19 1.30
N GLU A 369 29.60 -24.23 1.08
CA GLU A 369 29.60 -25.00 -0.18
C GLU A 369 28.92 -24.27 -1.36
N GLY A 370 28.10 -23.26 -1.10
CA GLY A 370 27.29 -22.57 -2.11
C GLY A 370 26.09 -23.39 -2.62
N SER A 371 25.71 -24.45 -1.91
CA SER A 371 24.64 -25.38 -2.30
C SER A 371 23.25 -24.99 -1.79
N VAL A 372 23.18 -24.22 -0.70
CA VAL A 372 21.94 -23.79 -0.07
C VAL A 372 21.98 -22.28 0.16
N LEU A 373 20.92 -21.61 -0.29
CA LEU A 373 20.71 -20.18 -0.11
C LEU A 373 19.79 -19.92 1.08
N TYR A 374 20.02 -18.83 1.81
CA TYR A 374 19.24 -18.41 2.99
C TYR A 374 18.87 -16.94 2.86
N TRP A 375 17.68 -16.59 3.33
CA TRP A 375 17.20 -15.20 3.39
C TRP A 375 16.11 -15.06 4.45
N THR A 376 15.75 -13.82 4.78
CA THR A 376 14.53 -13.51 5.53
C THR A 376 13.50 -12.88 4.62
N GLU A 377 12.22 -13.22 4.80
CA GLU A 377 11.10 -12.53 4.13
C GLU A 377 9.96 -12.29 5.12
N THR A 378 9.25 -11.19 4.91
CA THR A 378 8.05 -10.86 5.69
C THR A 378 6.91 -11.82 5.35
N VAL A 379 6.22 -12.29 6.39
CA VAL A 379 5.09 -13.22 6.31
C VAL A 379 3.91 -12.63 7.08
N SER A 380 2.75 -12.53 6.41
CA SER A 380 1.51 -12.05 7.03
C SER A 380 1.02 -13.02 8.11
N ASP A 381 0.43 -12.49 9.19
CA ASP A 381 -0.41 -13.28 10.08
C ASP A 381 -1.64 -13.83 9.33
N GLU A 382 -2.18 -14.92 9.84
CA GLU A 382 -3.32 -15.61 9.25
C GLU A 382 -4.59 -14.77 9.27
N ARG A 383 -4.72 -13.78 10.17
CA ARG A 383 -5.95 -12.98 10.32
C ARG A 383 -5.69 -11.49 10.51
N TRP A 384 -4.64 -11.12 11.23
CA TRP A 384 -4.42 -9.74 11.68
C TRP A 384 -3.47 -9.01 10.74
N SER A 385 -3.96 -8.03 9.97
CA SER A 385 -3.16 -7.38 8.94
C SER A 385 -2.01 -6.52 9.48
N LEU A 386 -2.03 -6.11 10.76
CA LEU A 386 -0.93 -5.40 11.41
C LEU A 386 -0.01 -6.32 12.22
N ARG A 387 -0.19 -7.64 12.10
CA ARG A 387 0.74 -8.63 12.65
C ARG A 387 1.46 -9.31 11.52
N GLU A 388 2.77 -9.19 11.54
CA GLU A 388 3.64 -9.84 10.58
C GLU A 388 4.85 -10.43 11.31
N SER A 389 5.38 -11.49 10.74
CA SER A 389 6.67 -12.08 11.13
C SER A 389 7.70 -11.82 10.05
N SER A 390 8.97 -11.80 10.43
CA SER A 390 10.09 -11.89 9.50
C SER A 390 10.77 -13.22 9.75
N ASP A 391 10.62 -14.15 8.82
CA ASP A 391 11.04 -15.55 8.98
C ASP A 391 12.21 -15.89 8.07
N ILE A 392 13.02 -16.85 8.52
CA ILE A 392 14.16 -17.38 7.78
C ILE A 392 13.68 -18.49 6.84
N PHE A 393 14.11 -18.40 5.59
CA PHE A 393 13.88 -19.39 4.56
C PHE A 393 15.21 -19.91 4.01
N SER A 394 15.16 -21.11 3.44
CA SER A 394 16.26 -21.64 2.65
C SER A 394 15.78 -22.25 1.34
N TYR A 395 16.70 -22.31 0.37
CA TYR A 395 16.50 -22.97 -0.91
C TYR A 395 17.72 -23.81 -1.24
N ASP A 396 17.52 -25.13 -1.30
CA ASP A 396 18.55 -26.07 -1.73
C ASP A 396 18.64 -26.08 -3.26
N LEU A 397 19.80 -25.72 -3.80
CA LEU A 397 20.04 -25.62 -5.25
C LEU A 397 20.17 -26.99 -5.92
N LYS A 398 20.57 -28.03 -5.18
CA LYS A 398 20.71 -29.41 -5.68
C LYS A 398 19.35 -30.11 -5.70
N GLU A 399 18.63 -30.07 -4.58
CA GLU A 399 17.30 -30.68 -4.42
C GLU A 399 16.16 -29.84 -5.02
N LYS A 400 16.41 -28.55 -5.30
CA LYS A 400 15.42 -27.57 -5.78
C LYS A 400 14.23 -27.42 -4.84
N ARG A 401 14.50 -27.32 -3.53
CA ARG A 401 13.48 -27.33 -2.48
C ARG A 401 13.57 -26.08 -1.59
N LYS A 402 12.48 -25.32 -1.52
CA LYS A 402 12.29 -24.21 -0.54
C LYS A 402 11.84 -24.76 0.81
N LYS A 403 12.45 -24.31 1.90
CA LYS A 403 12.07 -24.62 3.29
C LYS A 403 11.88 -23.33 4.08
N ARG A 404 10.85 -23.26 4.91
CA ARG A 404 10.67 -22.21 5.94
C ARG A 404 11.28 -22.73 7.24
N ILE A 405 12.38 -22.12 7.69
CA ILE A 405 13.17 -22.59 8.83
C ILE A 405 12.53 -22.13 10.14
N THR A 406 12.12 -20.87 10.22
CA THR A 406 11.41 -20.31 11.39
C THR A 406 9.94 -20.04 11.07
N LYS A 407 9.09 -20.00 12.10
CA LYS A 407 7.67 -19.67 11.96
C LYS A 407 7.26 -18.67 13.02
N GLY A 408 6.80 -17.49 12.60
CA GLY A 408 6.38 -16.44 13.52
C GLY A 408 7.54 -15.73 14.22
N GLY A 409 8.75 -15.82 13.64
CA GLY A 409 9.95 -15.15 14.10
C GLY A 409 9.95 -13.66 13.75
N ARG A 410 10.98 -12.96 14.23
CA ARG A 410 11.20 -11.53 13.96
C ARG A 410 12.68 -11.33 13.71
N PHE A 411 13.18 -12.01 12.68
CA PHE A 411 14.60 -12.07 12.33
C PHE A 411 14.85 -11.34 11.02
N TRP A 412 15.91 -10.54 10.96
CA TRP A 412 16.35 -9.84 9.75
C TRP A 412 17.83 -10.15 9.48
N ASN A 413 18.17 -10.20 8.19
CA ASN A 413 19.51 -10.39 7.63
C ASN A 413 20.27 -11.55 8.26
N VAL A 414 20.24 -12.70 7.57
CA VAL A 414 20.95 -13.90 8.00
C VAL A 414 22.39 -13.92 7.51
N ALA A 415 23.28 -14.38 8.37
CA ALA A 415 24.68 -14.66 8.04
C ALA A 415 25.07 -16.05 8.52
N LEU A 416 25.80 -16.80 7.70
CA LEU A 416 26.23 -18.16 8.04
C LEU A 416 27.65 -18.17 8.62
N SER A 417 27.86 -19.03 9.61
CA SER A 417 29.20 -19.35 10.10
C SER A 417 30.05 -20.03 9.02
N ASP A 418 31.38 -19.90 9.13
CA ASP A 418 32.34 -20.47 8.17
C ASP A 418 32.22 -22.00 8.03
N ASP A 419 31.68 -22.69 9.04
CA ASP A 419 31.40 -24.13 9.02
C ASP A 419 29.96 -24.49 8.60
N GLY A 420 29.12 -23.50 8.34
CA GLY A 420 27.72 -23.63 7.93
C GLY A 420 26.76 -24.15 9.00
N LYS A 421 27.22 -24.38 10.24
CA LYS A 421 26.40 -24.97 11.31
C LYS A 421 25.48 -23.97 12.00
N TYR A 422 25.84 -22.69 11.96
CA TYR A 422 25.11 -21.63 12.66
C TYR A 422 24.66 -20.51 11.71
N LEU A 423 23.50 -19.94 12.05
CA LEU A 423 22.95 -18.72 11.47
C LEU A 423 22.98 -17.62 12.52
N ALA A 424 23.57 -16.47 12.21
CA ALA A 424 23.37 -15.23 12.96
C ALA A 424 22.29 -14.40 12.28
N ALA A 425 21.37 -13.84 13.07
CA ALA A 425 20.36 -12.89 12.61
C ALA A 425 20.10 -11.83 13.68
N THR A 426 19.60 -10.68 13.26
CA THR A 426 19.16 -9.65 14.21
C THR A 426 17.67 -9.84 14.52
N GLU A 427 17.30 -9.80 15.79
CA GLU A 427 15.91 -9.87 16.24
C GLU A 427 15.41 -8.49 16.69
N TYR A 428 14.27 -8.05 16.14
CA TYR A 428 13.55 -6.87 16.62
C TYR A 428 12.32 -7.31 17.41
N ALA A 429 12.41 -7.34 18.74
CA ALA A 429 11.33 -7.80 19.60
C ALA A 429 10.16 -6.80 19.66
N ILE A 430 8.95 -7.32 19.97
CA ILE A 430 7.72 -6.52 20.06
C ILE A 430 7.81 -5.43 21.15
N ASP A 431 8.59 -5.67 22.20
CA ASP A 431 8.78 -4.69 23.29
C ASP A 431 9.76 -3.56 22.95
N GLY A 432 10.30 -3.54 21.73
CA GLY A 432 11.26 -2.55 21.24
C GLY A 432 12.72 -2.86 21.56
N LYS A 433 13.02 -4.03 22.14
CA LYS A 433 14.41 -4.47 22.37
C LYS A 433 14.99 -5.16 21.15
N TYR A 434 16.30 -5.07 21.01
CA TYR A 434 17.06 -5.66 19.93
C TYR A 434 18.00 -6.76 20.45
N PHE A 435 18.15 -7.83 19.68
CA PHE A 435 19.02 -8.95 20.04
C PHE A 435 19.83 -9.43 18.83
N LEU A 436 21.04 -9.92 19.10
CA LEU A 436 21.77 -10.80 18.17
C LEU A 436 21.39 -12.24 18.50
N VAL A 437 20.87 -12.98 17.53
CA VAL A 437 20.38 -14.35 17.71
C VAL A 437 21.18 -15.30 16.85
N ILE A 438 21.70 -16.35 17.49
CA ILE A 438 22.46 -17.41 16.85
C ILE A 438 21.60 -18.67 16.89
N MET A 439 21.41 -19.32 15.74
CA MET A 439 20.55 -20.49 15.54
C MET A 439 21.31 -21.63 14.88
N ASP A 440 20.89 -22.86 15.17
CA ASP A 440 21.35 -24.05 14.45
C ASP A 440 20.72 -24.08 13.04
N THR A 441 21.53 -24.20 12.00
CA THR A 441 21.09 -24.13 10.59
C THR A 441 20.13 -25.28 10.21
N SER A 442 20.26 -26.46 10.82
CA SER A 442 19.48 -27.65 10.43
C SER A 442 18.01 -27.57 10.86
N CYS A 443 17.77 -26.97 12.03
CA CYS A 443 16.47 -26.96 12.69
C CYS A 443 15.91 -25.57 13.03
N GLY A 444 16.72 -24.51 12.90
CA GLY A 444 16.30 -23.14 13.22
C GLY A 444 16.11 -22.87 14.72
N LYS A 445 16.61 -23.75 15.60
CA LYS A 445 16.52 -23.54 17.05
C LYS A 445 17.57 -22.54 17.50
N THR A 446 17.17 -21.59 18.33
CA THR A 446 18.08 -20.64 18.97
C THR A 446 19.06 -21.36 19.88
N VAL A 447 20.35 -21.12 19.62
CA VAL A 447 21.50 -21.56 20.43
C VAL A 447 21.91 -20.46 21.41
N LYS A 448 21.91 -19.20 20.95
CA LYS A 448 22.26 -18.03 21.77
C LYS A 448 21.40 -16.83 21.40
N ARG A 449 21.02 -16.03 22.40
CA ARG A 449 20.25 -14.79 22.24
C ARG A 449 20.87 -13.71 23.12
N LEU A 450 21.51 -12.74 22.50
CA LEU A 450 22.30 -11.71 23.17
C LEU A 450 21.59 -10.36 23.11
N PRO A 451 21.27 -9.71 24.25
CA PRO A 451 20.75 -8.34 24.24
C PRO A 451 21.81 -7.38 23.71
N LEU A 452 21.40 -6.46 22.83
CA LEU A 452 22.32 -5.45 22.28
C LEU A 452 22.61 -4.34 23.31
N PRO A 453 23.73 -3.61 23.16
CA PRO A 453 24.02 -2.43 23.98
C PRO A 453 22.86 -1.41 23.93
N PRO A 454 22.62 -0.66 25.03
CA PRO A 454 21.56 0.34 25.06
C PRO A 454 21.68 1.34 23.90
N ARG A 455 20.54 1.67 23.28
CA ARG A 455 20.46 2.59 22.12
C ARG A 455 21.27 2.16 20.90
N THR A 456 21.65 0.89 20.82
CA THR A 456 22.26 0.29 19.62
C THR A 456 21.30 -0.72 19.00
N ARG A 457 21.14 -0.62 17.69
CA ARG A 457 20.37 -1.58 16.89
C ARG A 457 21.29 -2.16 15.83
N PHE A 458 21.39 -3.48 15.73
CA PHE A 458 22.08 -4.10 14.59
C PHE A 458 21.18 -4.23 13.38
N THR A 459 21.77 -4.32 12.20
CA THR A 459 21.04 -4.50 10.94
C THR A 459 21.50 -5.78 10.25
N GLU A 460 22.76 -5.84 9.87
CA GLU A 460 23.37 -6.98 9.18
C GLU A 460 24.54 -7.57 9.97
N ASN A 461 24.90 -8.81 9.65
CA ASN A 461 25.93 -9.58 10.34
C ASN A 461 26.87 -10.24 9.32
N ALA A 462 28.13 -10.47 9.70
CA ALA A 462 29.09 -11.27 8.94
C ALA A 462 29.92 -12.12 9.91
N TRP A 463 30.26 -13.34 9.50
CA TRP A 463 31.09 -14.25 10.30
C TRP A 463 32.53 -14.24 9.82
N ARG A 464 33.46 -14.37 10.78
CA ARG A 464 34.86 -14.67 10.52
C ARG A 464 35.40 -15.52 11.67
N GLY A 465 35.56 -16.83 11.42
CA GLY A 465 35.93 -17.80 12.45
C GLY A 465 34.93 -17.81 13.61
N GLU A 466 35.42 -17.60 14.83
CA GLU A 466 34.61 -17.52 16.06
C GLU A 466 34.15 -16.09 16.38
N GLU A 467 34.19 -15.18 15.40
CA GLU A 467 33.82 -13.77 15.57
C GLU A 467 32.66 -13.41 14.64
N ILE A 468 31.74 -12.59 15.16
CA ILE A 468 30.65 -11.99 14.41
C ILE A 468 30.89 -10.48 14.35
N TYR A 469 30.77 -9.91 13.16
CA TYR A 469 30.82 -8.48 12.92
C TYR A 469 29.43 -8.01 12.54
N SER A 470 28.93 -6.97 13.19
CA SER A 470 27.55 -6.49 13.00
C SER A 470 27.53 -5.00 12.72
N LEU A 471 26.82 -4.60 11.65
CA LEU A 471 26.50 -3.20 11.40
C LEU A 471 25.52 -2.72 12.48
N GLY A 472 25.77 -1.55 13.06
CA GLY A 472 24.91 -1.01 14.12
C GLY A 472 24.61 0.47 13.98
N ILE A 473 23.44 0.87 14.47
CA ILE A 473 22.90 2.23 14.43
C ILE A 473 22.76 2.75 15.85
N THR A 474 23.18 3.99 16.05
CA THR A 474 23.11 4.73 17.31
C THR A 474 22.60 6.15 17.09
N ASP A 475 22.50 6.95 18.15
CA ASP A 475 22.19 8.39 18.06
C ASP A 475 23.23 9.21 17.26
N GLY A 476 24.45 8.68 17.08
CA GLY A 476 25.57 9.35 16.41
C GLY A 476 25.81 8.92 14.95
N GLY A 477 25.02 7.97 14.44
CA GLY A 477 25.21 7.38 13.10
C GLY A 477 25.45 5.87 13.15
N MET A 478 26.19 5.34 12.18
CA MET A 478 26.46 3.91 12.03
C MET A 478 27.91 3.55 12.32
N GLY A 479 28.12 2.30 12.78
CA GLY A 479 29.45 1.71 13.01
C GLY A 479 29.41 0.19 12.89
N ILE A 480 30.52 -0.47 13.22
CA ILE A 480 30.62 -1.94 13.19
C ILE A 480 31.05 -2.45 14.57
N TRP A 481 30.32 -3.42 15.11
CA TRP A 481 30.64 -4.09 16.36
C TRP A 481 31.23 -5.46 16.09
N LYS A 482 32.15 -5.87 16.95
CA LYS A 482 32.75 -7.20 17.00
C LYS A 482 32.25 -7.94 18.24
N ILE A 483 31.88 -9.20 18.04
CA ILE A 483 31.33 -10.10 19.06
C ILE A 483 32.06 -11.44 18.98
N SER A 484 32.55 -11.95 20.11
CA SER A 484 33.13 -13.30 20.19
C SER A 484 32.08 -14.37 20.46
N PHE A 485 32.16 -15.48 19.75
CA PHE A 485 31.27 -16.63 19.86
C PHE A 485 32.07 -17.94 20.05
N SER A 486 32.03 -18.50 21.26
CA SER A 486 32.45 -19.88 21.51
C SER A 486 31.23 -20.80 21.40
N GLY A 487 31.34 -21.87 20.60
CA GLY A 487 30.25 -22.80 20.27
C GLY A 487 29.77 -23.72 21.41
N GLU A 488 29.94 -23.35 22.68
CA GLU A 488 29.46 -24.14 23.81
C GLU A 488 27.92 -24.15 23.84
N LYS A 489 27.34 -25.36 23.86
CA LYS A 489 25.91 -25.59 24.02
C LYS A 489 25.49 -25.15 25.42
N ILE A 490 24.80 -24.04 25.54
CA ILE A 490 24.02 -23.73 26.73
C ILE A 490 22.80 -24.66 26.72
N SER A 491 22.64 -25.44 27.79
CA SER A 491 21.56 -26.41 27.98
C SER A 491 20.19 -25.74 27.81
N ALA A 492 19.32 -26.35 27.02
CA ALA A 492 17.93 -25.92 26.87
C ALA A 492 17.20 -26.00 28.23
N GLY A 493 16.99 -24.86 28.88
CA GLY A 493 16.28 -24.79 30.16
C GLY A 493 16.59 -23.57 31.04
N GLU A 494 17.72 -22.88 30.83
CA GLU A 494 18.02 -21.65 31.56
C GLU A 494 17.46 -20.43 30.83
N GLU A 495 16.20 -20.09 31.12
CA GLU A 495 15.84 -18.67 31.14
C GLU A 495 16.63 -18.02 32.29
N ASN A 496 17.29 -16.89 31.97
CA ASN A 496 17.96 -15.95 32.87
C ASN A 496 19.47 -16.16 33.07
N SER A 497 20.27 -15.39 32.37
CA SER A 497 20.79 -14.12 32.90
C SER A 497 21.57 -13.41 31.81
N VAL A 498 21.43 -12.09 31.79
CA VAL A 498 22.18 -11.17 30.96
C VAL A 498 23.68 -11.51 31.10
N PRO A 499 24.38 -11.97 30.05
CA PRO A 499 25.79 -11.66 30.00
C PRO A 499 25.83 -10.14 29.90
N ASP A 500 26.51 -9.54 30.87
CA ASP A 500 26.87 -8.12 30.84
C ASP A 500 27.28 -7.74 29.41
N SER A 501 27.05 -6.48 29.01
CA SER A 501 27.45 -5.98 27.67
C SER A 501 28.96 -6.10 27.36
N SER A 502 29.74 -6.76 28.21
CA SER A 502 31.17 -7.08 28.14
C SER A 502 31.61 -7.93 26.95
N GLY A 503 30.67 -8.43 26.12
CA GLY A 503 30.98 -9.21 24.91
C GLY A 503 31.04 -8.41 23.61
N PHE A 504 30.72 -7.11 23.63
CA PHE A 504 30.69 -6.25 22.45
C PHE A 504 31.85 -5.25 22.47
N SER A 505 32.62 -5.21 21.38
CA SER A 505 33.66 -4.18 21.17
C SER A 505 33.40 -3.46 19.86
N VAL A 506 33.61 -2.13 19.81
CA VAL A 506 33.50 -1.36 18.57
C VAL A 506 34.70 -1.69 17.68
N PHE A 507 34.44 -2.18 16.48
CA PHE A 507 35.45 -2.48 15.46
C PHE A 507 35.68 -1.28 14.53
N LEU A 508 34.60 -0.72 13.98
CA LEU A 508 34.62 0.53 13.22
C LEU A 508 33.86 1.60 14.02
N PRO A 509 34.45 2.78 14.26
CA PRO A 509 33.82 3.82 15.07
C PRO A 509 32.52 4.31 14.45
N VAL A 510 31.66 4.87 15.30
CA VAL A 510 30.38 5.44 14.87
C VAL A 510 30.62 6.77 14.16
N GLU A 511 30.10 6.88 12.95
CA GLU A 511 30.14 8.09 12.13
C GLU A 511 28.78 8.35 11.47
N PRO A 512 28.46 9.61 11.11
CA PRO A 512 27.20 9.98 10.44
C PRO A 512 27.23 9.60 8.95
N VAL A 513 27.42 8.32 8.67
CA VAL A 513 27.41 7.70 7.34
C VAL A 513 26.47 6.51 7.35
N ASN A 514 25.99 6.11 6.19
CA ASN A 514 25.27 4.86 6.03
C ASN A 514 26.26 3.72 5.75
N LEU A 515 25.97 2.56 6.33
CA LEU A 515 26.69 1.31 6.10
C LEU A 515 25.67 0.22 5.71
N ALA A 516 25.98 -0.56 4.69
CA ALA A 516 25.16 -1.67 4.21
C ALA A 516 26.04 -2.80 3.64
N GLU A 517 25.44 -3.97 3.38
CA GLU A 517 26.07 -5.12 2.71
C GLU A 517 27.41 -5.54 3.33
N ILE A 518 27.38 -5.97 4.59
CA ILE A 518 28.59 -6.43 5.29
C ILE A 518 29.03 -7.83 4.83
N GLY A 519 30.35 -8.00 4.66
CA GLY A 519 30.95 -9.27 4.25
C GLY A 519 32.38 -9.44 4.75
N VAL A 520 33.01 -10.54 4.34
CA VAL A 520 34.40 -10.85 4.69
C VAL A 520 35.16 -11.27 3.45
N TYR A 521 36.33 -10.68 3.24
CA TYR A 521 37.22 -11.06 2.15
C TYR A 521 38.68 -10.84 2.52
N ASP A 522 39.48 -11.92 2.43
CA ASP A 522 40.94 -11.90 2.59
C ASP A 522 41.41 -11.07 3.80
N GLY A 523 40.91 -11.45 4.99
CA GLY A 523 41.24 -10.81 6.26
C GLY A 523 40.61 -9.44 6.50
N MET A 524 39.77 -8.93 5.60
CA MET A 524 39.08 -7.65 5.74
C MET A 524 37.60 -7.85 5.99
N ILE A 525 37.00 -6.96 6.80
CA ILE A 525 35.55 -6.79 6.86
C ILE A 525 35.17 -5.79 5.78
N THR A 526 34.38 -6.24 4.81
CA THR A 526 33.92 -5.43 3.67
C THR A 526 32.53 -4.89 3.93
N TYR A 527 32.25 -3.68 3.43
CA TYR A 527 30.94 -3.02 3.60
C TYR A 527 30.78 -1.90 2.57
N VAL A 528 29.54 -1.68 2.16
CA VAL A 528 29.14 -0.54 1.34
C VAL A 528 28.95 0.68 2.25
N SER A 529 29.45 1.84 1.83
CA SER A 529 29.26 3.09 2.57
C SER A 529 29.12 4.28 1.62
N ASP A 530 28.34 5.26 2.05
CA ASP A 530 28.14 6.54 1.35
C ASP A 530 29.15 7.63 1.76
N ARG A 531 30.26 7.27 2.43
CA ARG A 531 31.26 8.21 2.98
C ARG A 531 31.74 9.26 1.99
N ASP A 532 31.88 8.93 0.70
CA ASP A 532 32.35 9.84 -0.35
C ASP A 532 31.21 10.45 -1.21
N GLY A 533 29.96 10.29 -0.76
CA GLY A 533 28.76 10.83 -1.37
C GLY A 533 28.13 9.95 -2.45
N ILE A 534 28.59 8.71 -2.61
CA ILE A 534 27.96 7.62 -3.37
C ILE A 534 28.22 6.29 -2.65
N ASP A 535 27.34 5.30 -2.86
CA ASP A 535 27.49 3.99 -2.24
C ASP A 535 28.64 3.20 -2.88
N ASN A 536 29.82 3.20 -2.24
CA ASN A 536 31.03 2.52 -2.70
C ASN A 536 31.47 1.42 -1.72
N LEU A 537 32.33 0.51 -2.20
CA LEU A 537 32.79 -0.62 -1.39
C LEU A 537 34.11 -0.28 -0.67
N TYR A 538 34.12 -0.52 0.63
CA TYR A 538 35.28 -0.38 1.49
C TYR A 538 35.61 -1.71 2.15
N GLY A 539 36.86 -1.83 2.63
CA GLY A 539 37.27 -2.94 3.47
C GLY A 539 38.19 -2.46 4.59
N THR A 540 37.96 -2.94 5.81
CA THR A 540 38.83 -2.65 6.96
C THR A 540 39.55 -3.92 7.38
N ASP A 541 40.88 -3.87 7.37
CA ASP A 541 41.73 -4.99 7.78
C ASP A 541 41.61 -5.20 9.29
N VAL A 542 41.29 -6.43 9.69
CA VAL A 542 41.01 -6.81 11.08
C VAL A 542 42.21 -6.77 12.02
N HIS A 543 43.44 -6.78 11.49
CA HIS A 543 44.66 -6.83 12.29
C HIS A 543 45.29 -5.46 12.45
N THR A 544 45.27 -4.66 11.38
CA THR A 544 45.87 -3.33 11.31
C THR A 544 44.86 -2.20 11.56
N GLY A 545 43.57 -2.47 11.42
CA GLY A 545 42.50 -1.47 11.52
C GLY A 545 42.47 -0.48 10.35
N LYS A 546 43.26 -0.71 9.30
CA LYS A 546 43.33 0.20 8.15
C LYS A 546 42.18 -0.05 7.18
N THR A 547 41.50 1.02 6.80
CA THR A 547 40.44 1.00 5.79
C THR A 547 41.00 1.31 4.41
N SER A 548 40.70 0.45 3.45
CA SER A 548 41.00 0.62 2.02
C SER A 548 39.71 0.74 1.21
N TYR A 549 39.85 1.43 0.09
CA TYR A 549 38.83 1.56 -0.93
C TYR A 549 38.92 0.40 -1.90
N LEU A 550 37.83 -0.36 -2.10
CA LEU A 550 37.84 -1.58 -2.90
C LEU A 550 37.19 -1.42 -4.28
N LEU A 551 36.15 -0.57 -4.40
CA LEU A 551 35.43 -0.38 -5.66
C LEU A 551 34.81 1.02 -5.77
N SER A 552 35.07 1.70 -6.89
CA SER A 552 34.48 3.00 -7.25
C SER A 552 33.49 2.88 -8.39
N THR A 553 32.30 3.42 -8.18
CA THR A 553 31.24 3.50 -9.18
C THR A 553 30.91 4.95 -9.53
N PRO A 554 30.20 5.24 -10.62
CA PRO A 554 29.84 6.62 -10.96
C PRO A 554 28.69 7.15 -10.10
N TYR A 555 27.70 6.31 -9.79
CA TYR A 555 26.44 6.71 -9.15
C TYR A 555 26.07 5.86 -7.92
N GLY A 556 26.91 4.94 -7.47
CA GLY A 556 26.66 4.02 -6.36
C GLY A 556 26.36 2.58 -6.78
N MET A 557 26.47 1.67 -5.83
CA MET A 557 26.10 0.25 -5.95
C MET A 557 25.04 -0.15 -4.92
N ASP A 558 24.36 -1.27 -5.18
CA ASP A 558 23.38 -1.85 -4.26
C ASP A 558 23.97 -3.04 -3.49
N SER A 559 24.61 -3.98 -4.18
CA SER A 559 25.12 -5.23 -3.60
C SER A 559 26.37 -5.72 -4.35
N TYR A 560 27.13 -6.63 -3.74
CA TYR A 560 28.33 -7.23 -4.33
C TYR A 560 28.49 -8.72 -3.99
N ILE A 561 29.24 -9.42 -4.83
CA ILE A 561 29.64 -10.82 -4.69
C ILE A 561 31.13 -10.88 -5.00
N ILE A 562 31.92 -11.48 -4.11
CA ILE A 562 33.34 -11.70 -4.35
C ILE A 562 33.56 -13.19 -4.62
N ASP A 563 34.17 -13.48 -5.76
CA ASP A 563 34.66 -14.82 -6.08
C ASP A 563 36.02 -15.02 -5.42
N GLY A 564 36.04 -15.82 -4.34
CA GLY A 564 37.24 -16.11 -3.57
C GLY A 564 38.32 -16.87 -4.34
N GLU A 565 37.97 -17.59 -5.42
CA GLU A 565 38.95 -18.34 -6.22
C GLU A 565 39.64 -17.45 -7.24
N THR A 566 38.87 -16.60 -7.93
CA THR A 566 39.39 -15.76 -9.01
C THR A 566 39.78 -14.35 -8.57
N GLY A 567 39.36 -13.93 -7.38
CA GLY A 567 39.54 -12.57 -6.86
C GLY A 567 38.67 -11.52 -7.59
N LYS A 568 37.72 -11.96 -8.42
CA LYS A 568 36.84 -11.07 -9.17
C LYS A 568 35.63 -10.66 -8.34
N MET A 569 35.16 -9.46 -8.58
CA MET A 569 34.01 -8.89 -7.91
C MET A 569 32.87 -8.66 -8.90
N TYR A 570 31.68 -9.10 -8.53
CA TYR A 570 30.44 -8.82 -9.23
C TYR A 570 29.63 -7.85 -8.39
N SER A 571 29.36 -6.65 -8.90
CA SER A 571 28.64 -5.60 -8.18
C SER A 571 27.43 -5.14 -8.98
N SER A 572 26.30 -4.96 -8.31
CA SER A 572 25.11 -4.35 -8.89
C SER A 572 25.23 -2.84 -8.85
N GLN A 573 25.59 -2.21 -9.96
CA GLN A 573 25.89 -0.77 -10.04
C GLN A 573 24.73 0.00 -10.68
N LEU A 574 24.45 1.19 -10.14
CA LEU A 574 23.39 2.05 -10.64
C LEU A 574 23.74 2.67 -12.00
N GLY A 575 22.76 2.68 -12.89
CA GLY A 575 22.71 3.53 -14.08
C GLY A 575 21.27 3.92 -14.43
N THR A 576 21.06 4.52 -15.60
CA THR A 576 19.72 4.93 -16.06
C THR A 576 18.75 3.76 -16.31
N LEU A 577 19.30 2.56 -16.53
CA LEU A 577 18.56 1.29 -16.70
C LEU A 577 18.45 0.46 -15.41
N GLY A 578 18.84 1.03 -14.25
CA GLY A 578 18.74 0.38 -12.94
C GLY A 578 20.06 -0.18 -12.42
N TYR A 579 19.96 -1.03 -11.40
CA TYR A 579 21.11 -1.67 -10.77
C TYR A 579 21.49 -2.93 -11.54
N LEU A 580 22.53 -2.85 -12.37
CA LEU A 580 22.94 -3.94 -13.27
C LEU A 580 24.25 -4.59 -12.80
N PRO A 581 24.44 -5.90 -13.04
CA PRO A 581 25.65 -6.60 -12.61
C PRO A 581 26.84 -6.23 -13.51
N TYR A 582 27.90 -5.73 -12.87
CA TYR A 582 29.20 -5.47 -13.47
C TYR A 582 30.27 -6.32 -12.80
N ILE A 583 31.27 -6.72 -13.57
CA ILE A 583 32.47 -7.40 -13.10
C ILE A 583 33.66 -6.43 -13.08
N SER A 584 34.42 -6.45 -11.99
CA SER A 584 35.62 -5.64 -11.74
C SER A 584 36.68 -6.45 -11.00
N ASP A 585 37.94 -6.02 -11.13
CA ASP A 585 39.05 -6.51 -10.29
C ASP A 585 39.10 -5.72 -8.98
N ILE A 586 39.52 -6.37 -7.90
CA ILE A 586 39.65 -5.75 -6.58
C ILE A 586 41.00 -5.05 -6.47
N ASP A 587 40.98 -3.76 -6.11
CA ASP A 587 42.18 -2.99 -5.80
C ASP A 587 42.20 -2.66 -4.30
N LYS A 588 43.21 -3.16 -3.57
CA LYS A 588 43.37 -2.90 -2.12
C LYS A 588 44.38 -1.80 -1.80
N SER A 589 45.08 -1.31 -2.82
CA SER A 589 46.24 -0.44 -2.64
C SER A 589 45.86 0.99 -2.24
N ARG A 590 44.59 1.36 -2.42
CA ARG A 590 44.09 2.71 -2.18
C ARG A 590 43.57 2.85 -0.76
N PRO A 591 44.22 3.63 0.11
CA PRO A 591 43.69 3.92 1.44
C PRO A 591 42.39 4.73 1.32
N ALA A 592 41.43 4.47 2.19
CA ALA A 592 40.27 5.33 2.34
C ALA A 592 40.68 6.66 3.02
N GLY A 593 40.14 7.77 2.55
CA GLY A 593 40.38 9.08 3.17
C GLY A 593 39.59 9.27 4.47
N ASP A 594 40.13 10.07 5.39
CA ASP A 594 39.49 10.35 6.67
C ASP A 594 38.31 11.33 6.58
N THR A 595 38.13 12.03 5.45
CA THR A 595 37.07 13.03 5.28
C THR A 595 35.76 12.42 4.81
N ILE A 596 34.67 12.78 5.49
CA ILE A 596 33.30 12.45 5.09
C ILE A 596 32.79 13.54 4.11
N TYR A 597 32.26 13.14 2.97
CA TYR A 597 31.62 14.04 2.02
C TYR A 597 30.37 14.66 2.63
N ARG A 598 30.21 15.98 2.47
CA ARG A 598 29.02 16.71 2.88
C ARG A 598 28.43 17.42 1.68
N ASN A 599 27.17 17.13 1.37
CA ASN A 599 26.48 17.70 0.22
C ASN A 599 26.32 19.23 0.39
N PRO A 600 26.90 20.06 -0.51
CA PRO A 600 26.90 21.53 -0.34
C PRO A 600 25.50 22.16 -0.28
N ILE A 601 24.53 21.62 -1.03
CA ILE A 601 23.15 22.10 -1.01
C ILE A 601 22.53 21.81 0.36
N THR A 602 22.70 20.58 0.85
CA THR A 602 22.17 20.12 2.14
C THR A 602 22.75 20.91 3.31
N GLU A 603 24.06 21.15 3.30
CA GLU A 603 24.72 21.96 4.33
C GLU A 603 24.28 23.43 4.27
N ARG A 604 24.08 23.99 3.06
CA ARG A 604 23.57 25.36 2.93
C ARG A 604 22.15 25.51 3.49
N ILE A 605 21.23 24.61 3.15
CA ILE A 605 19.85 24.70 3.68
C ILE A 605 19.80 24.44 5.18
N THR A 606 20.66 23.56 5.70
CA THR A 606 20.77 23.31 7.14
C THR A 606 21.27 24.57 7.86
N GLY A 607 22.32 25.21 7.34
CA GLY A 607 22.82 26.48 7.87
C GLY A 607 21.79 27.62 7.83
N ILE A 608 20.96 27.68 6.78
CA ILE A 608 19.83 28.64 6.70
C ILE A 608 18.81 28.36 7.81
N ALA A 609 18.39 27.10 7.96
CA ALA A 609 17.40 26.72 8.95
C ALA A 609 17.88 26.95 10.39
N MET A 610 19.13 26.58 10.71
CA MET A 610 19.72 26.78 12.04
C MET A 610 19.82 28.26 12.42
N LYS A 611 19.97 29.17 11.45
CA LYS A 611 19.94 30.63 11.72
C LYS A 611 18.53 31.18 11.99
N GLN A 612 17.49 30.48 11.54
CA GLN A 612 16.10 30.96 11.62
C GLN A 612 15.30 30.32 12.74
N ILE A 613 15.56 29.04 13.06
CA ILE A 613 14.95 28.34 14.17
C ILE A 613 15.56 28.88 15.48
N PRO A 614 14.75 29.36 16.45
CA PRO A 614 15.28 29.84 17.71
C PRO A 614 16.01 28.75 18.50
N ASP A 615 17.22 29.06 19.01
CA ASP A 615 18.03 28.17 19.86
C ASP A 615 17.25 27.63 21.07
N SER A 616 16.31 28.43 21.59
CA SER A 616 15.46 28.02 22.71
C SER A 616 14.66 26.75 22.41
N LEU A 617 14.29 26.49 21.15
CA LEU A 617 13.57 25.27 20.76
C LEU A 617 14.47 24.04 20.77
N PHE A 618 15.74 24.18 20.39
CA PHE A 618 16.74 23.10 20.48
C PHE A 618 17.12 22.77 21.92
N ASN A 619 16.83 23.64 22.89
CA ASN A 619 17.12 23.39 24.30
C ASN A 619 15.93 22.78 25.07
N ILE A 620 14.76 22.59 24.44
CA ILE A 620 13.56 22.01 25.10
C ILE A 620 13.75 20.51 25.37
N VAL A 621 14.01 20.13 26.61
CA VAL A 621 13.99 18.71 27.02
C VAL A 621 12.59 18.37 27.56
N PRO A 622 11.87 17.40 26.99
CA PRO A 622 10.58 16.97 27.52
C PRO A 622 10.68 16.46 28.95
N ASP A 623 9.79 16.94 29.82
CA ASP A 623 9.66 16.44 31.19
C ASP A 623 8.86 15.12 31.19
N SER A 624 9.58 14.00 31.15
CA SER A 624 8.98 12.66 31.18
C SER A 624 8.22 12.35 32.48
N SER A 625 8.48 13.08 33.58
CA SER A 625 7.74 12.92 34.83
C SER A 625 6.29 13.42 34.74
N SER A 626 6.02 14.30 33.76
CA SER A 626 4.67 14.78 33.46
C SER A 626 3.79 13.75 32.75
N PHE A 627 4.38 12.67 32.23
CA PHE A 627 3.66 11.68 31.43
C PHE A 627 2.78 10.80 32.32
N ARG A 628 1.48 10.71 31.98
CA ARG A 628 0.50 9.97 32.80
C ARG A 628 0.03 8.72 32.08
N LYS A 629 0.35 7.57 32.65
CA LYS A 629 -0.09 6.25 32.15
C LYS A 629 -1.48 5.89 32.68
N LYS A 630 -2.38 5.47 31.79
CA LYS A 630 -3.71 4.93 32.13
C LYS A 630 -4.08 3.77 31.21
N ARG A 631 -5.09 2.99 31.61
CA ARG A 631 -5.61 1.88 30.80
C ARG A 631 -6.51 2.39 29.67
N TYR A 632 -6.29 1.91 28.46
CA TYR A 632 -7.18 2.19 27.32
C TYR A 632 -8.24 1.09 27.18
N ARG A 633 -9.52 1.44 27.32
CA ARG A 633 -10.64 0.48 27.27
C ARG A 633 -11.30 0.52 25.89
N LYS A 634 -11.17 -0.56 25.10
CA LYS A 634 -11.71 -0.66 23.73
C LYS A 634 -13.21 -0.29 23.64
N ALA A 635 -14.04 -0.90 24.49
CA ALA A 635 -15.49 -0.65 24.49
C ALA A 635 -15.87 0.82 24.77
N GLY A 636 -15.12 1.50 25.64
CA GLY A 636 -15.35 2.91 25.96
C GLY A 636 -14.96 3.88 24.83
N HIS A 637 -14.25 3.38 23.81
CA HIS A 637 -13.79 4.15 22.65
C HIS A 637 -14.32 3.56 21.35
N LEU A 638 -15.41 2.77 21.38
CA LEU A 638 -15.96 2.11 20.20
C LEU A 638 -16.48 3.12 19.16
N PHE A 639 -17.06 4.22 19.63
CA PHE A 639 -17.55 5.30 18.78
C PHE A 639 -16.75 6.58 19.03
N ASN A 640 -16.30 7.20 17.94
CA ASN A 640 -15.61 8.48 17.92
C ASN A 640 -16.08 9.23 16.67
N ILE A 641 -17.15 10.01 16.84
CA ILE A 641 -17.76 10.80 15.76
C ILE A 641 -16.77 11.87 15.32
N HIS A 642 -16.38 11.84 14.05
CA HIS A 642 -15.38 12.76 13.51
C HIS A 642 -15.91 13.58 12.32
N SER A 643 -16.89 13.09 11.59
CA SER A 643 -17.43 13.74 10.39
C SER A 643 -18.95 13.68 10.35
N TRP A 644 -19.56 14.65 9.68
CA TRP A 644 -21.00 14.71 9.42
C TRP A 644 -21.27 15.43 8.10
N SER A 645 -22.51 15.45 7.61
CA SER A 645 -22.88 16.08 6.35
C SER A 645 -24.37 16.43 6.35
N PRO A 646 -24.79 17.58 5.78
CA PRO A 646 -26.18 17.93 5.53
C PRO A 646 -26.75 17.27 4.24
N PHE A 647 -26.08 16.24 3.74
CA PHE A 647 -26.50 15.42 2.61
C PHE A 647 -26.17 13.96 2.90
N TYR A 648 -27.01 13.05 2.38
CA TYR A 648 -26.75 11.61 2.44
C TYR A 648 -26.20 11.11 1.11
N PHE A 649 -25.12 10.34 1.21
CA PHE A 649 -24.49 9.65 0.10
C PHE A 649 -24.42 8.17 0.42
N ASP A 650 -24.85 7.30 -0.49
CA ASP A 650 -24.67 5.87 -0.30
C ASP A 650 -23.21 5.50 -0.52
N THR A 651 -22.53 5.10 0.55
CA THR A 651 -21.10 4.83 0.58
C THR A 651 -20.70 3.63 -0.28
N ASP A 652 -21.60 2.68 -0.55
CA ASP A 652 -21.25 1.50 -1.36
C ASP A 652 -21.26 1.82 -2.85
N ASN A 653 -22.19 2.68 -3.29
CA ASN A 653 -22.23 3.21 -4.65
C ASN A 653 -21.07 4.19 -4.92
N LEU A 654 -20.62 4.91 -3.89
CA LEU A 654 -19.40 5.73 -3.96
C LEU A 654 -18.11 4.90 -4.04
N ARG A 655 -18.07 3.72 -3.40
CA ARG A 655 -16.91 2.80 -3.41
C ARG A 655 -16.79 2.00 -4.72
N SER A 656 -17.93 1.67 -5.36
CA SER A 656 -17.93 0.86 -6.58
C SER A 656 -17.66 1.66 -7.86
N LEU A 657 -17.98 2.97 -7.90
CA LEU A 657 -17.83 3.87 -9.07
C LEU A 657 -18.20 3.26 -10.44
N SER A 658 -19.00 2.19 -10.45
CA SER A 658 -19.47 1.51 -11.64
C SER A 658 -20.73 2.22 -12.12
N PHE A 659 -20.68 2.83 -13.30
CA PHE A 659 -21.75 3.64 -13.87
C PHE A 659 -23.02 2.88 -14.30
N ASP A 660 -23.34 1.72 -13.72
CA ASP A 660 -24.71 1.18 -13.83
C ASP A 660 -25.71 2.06 -13.06
N ALA A 661 -25.21 2.94 -12.18
CA ALA A 661 -25.97 3.94 -11.42
C ALA A 661 -25.57 5.39 -11.79
N ILE A 662 -25.68 5.78 -13.06
CA ILE A 662 -25.37 7.13 -13.58
C ILE A 662 -26.15 8.26 -12.85
N ASN A 663 -27.23 7.92 -12.13
CA ASN A 663 -28.19 8.88 -11.57
C ASN A 663 -28.39 8.83 -10.05
N GLU A 664 -27.52 8.16 -9.27
CA GLU A 664 -27.59 8.31 -7.81
C GLU A 664 -26.93 9.62 -7.36
N THR A 665 -27.66 10.70 -7.64
CA THR A 665 -27.49 12.02 -7.05
C THR A 665 -27.55 11.90 -5.53
N GLY A 666 -26.59 12.53 -4.83
CA GLY A 666 -26.64 12.69 -3.38
C GLY A 666 -28.02 13.19 -2.97
N SER A 667 -28.65 12.50 -2.03
CA SER A 667 -30.01 12.81 -1.60
C SER A 667 -30.02 13.87 -0.51
N LEU A 668 -31.07 14.71 -0.49
CA LEU A 668 -31.32 15.62 0.64
C LEU A 668 -31.41 14.79 1.92
N GLY A 669 -30.64 15.12 2.96
CA GLY A 669 -30.48 14.22 4.08
C GLY A 669 -29.50 14.72 5.13
N ALA A 670 -29.07 13.83 6.01
CA ALA A 670 -27.98 14.06 6.93
C ALA A 670 -27.22 12.76 7.12
N ALA A 671 -25.90 12.82 7.30
CA ALA A 671 -25.08 11.66 7.58
C ALA A 671 -24.03 11.98 8.64
N VAL A 672 -23.69 10.98 9.45
CA VAL A 672 -22.71 11.05 10.54
C VAL A 672 -21.80 9.84 10.46
N TRP A 673 -20.50 10.07 10.60
CA TRP A 673 -19.46 9.04 10.53
C TRP A 673 -18.69 8.98 11.84
N SER A 674 -18.41 7.76 12.28
CA SER A 674 -17.63 7.46 13.47
C SER A 674 -16.60 6.39 13.15
N GLN A 675 -15.39 6.58 13.66
CA GLN A 675 -14.32 5.58 13.59
C GLN A 675 -13.44 5.68 14.84
N ASN A 676 -13.21 4.55 15.51
CA ASN A 676 -12.36 4.52 16.70
C ASN A 676 -10.87 4.77 16.38
N HIS A 677 -10.07 5.08 17.40
CA HIS A 677 -8.64 5.35 17.20
C HIS A 677 -7.85 4.12 16.74
N LEU A 678 -8.29 2.91 17.08
CA LEU A 678 -7.62 1.67 16.69
C LEU A 678 -8.00 1.17 15.29
N GLY A 679 -8.82 1.92 14.52
CA GLY A 679 -9.25 1.52 13.18
C GLY A 679 -10.20 0.31 13.10
N THR A 680 -10.50 -0.33 14.24
CA THR A 680 -11.23 -1.61 14.31
C THR A 680 -12.75 -1.50 14.31
N ALA A 681 -13.30 -0.29 14.47
CA ALA A 681 -14.74 -0.05 14.50
C ALA A 681 -15.11 1.17 13.65
N GLU A 682 -15.92 0.95 12.62
CA GLU A 682 -16.41 1.95 11.68
C GLU A 682 -17.93 1.98 11.70
N ALA A 683 -18.52 3.17 11.73
CA ALA A 683 -19.97 3.35 11.74
C ALA A 683 -20.42 4.54 10.90
N MET A 684 -21.50 4.36 10.15
CA MET A 684 -22.25 5.40 9.45
C MET A 684 -23.69 5.40 9.92
N LEU A 685 -24.23 6.58 10.23
CA LEU A 685 -25.67 6.78 10.37
C LEU A 685 -26.12 7.84 9.37
N GLY A 686 -27.07 7.49 8.52
CA GLY A 686 -27.62 8.34 7.46
C GLY A 686 -29.13 8.47 7.55
N TYR A 687 -29.64 9.64 7.20
CA TYR A 687 -31.03 9.95 6.94
C TYR A 687 -31.13 10.57 5.56
N PHE A 688 -32.13 10.19 4.77
CA PHE A 688 -32.35 10.74 3.44
C PHE A 688 -33.82 10.96 3.11
N TYR A 689 -34.06 11.87 2.17
CA TYR A 689 -35.33 12.11 1.53
C TYR A 689 -35.18 11.92 0.02
N LYS A 690 -35.72 10.82 -0.51
CA LYS A 690 -35.62 10.43 -1.92
C LYS A 690 -36.99 10.01 -2.45
N GLY A 691 -37.41 10.56 -3.58
CA GLY A 691 -38.67 10.18 -4.23
C GLY A 691 -39.92 10.34 -3.36
N GLY A 692 -39.99 11.38 -2.52
CA GLY A 692 -41.13 11.61 -1.61
C GLY A 692 -41.10 10.79 -0.32
N ARG A 693 -39.98 10.12 0.00
CA ARG A 693 -39.87 9.16 1.10
C ARG A 693 -38.75 9.55 2.06
N HIS A 694 -39.05 9.51 3.36
CA HIS A 694 -38.04 9.57 4.42
C HIS A 694 -37.46 8.17 4.65
N GLY A 695 -36.14 8.06 4.62
CA GLY A 695 -35.42 6.83 4.90
C GLY A 695 -34.18 7.07 5.74
N GLY A 696 -33.54 5.97 6.13
CA GLY A 696 -32.30 6.00 6.87
C GLY A 696 -31.46 4.77 6.60
N ALA A 697 -30.16 4.89 6.83
CA ALA A 697 -29.21 3.82 6.69
C ALA A 697 -28.29 3.80 7.91
N PHE A 698 -27.99 2.61 8.42
CA PHE A 698 -26.99 2.42 9.46
C PHE A 698 -26.04 1.31 9.03
N LYS A 699 -24.76 1.63 8.94
CA LYS A 699 -23.70 0.68 8.60
C LYS A 699 -22.73 0.61 9.78
N PHE A 700 -22.35 -0.59 10.18
CA PHE A 700 -21.38 -0.81 11.24
C PHE A 700 -20.48 -1.98 10.87
N SER A 701 -19.16 -1.78 10.93
CA SER A 701 -18.16 -2.82 10.77
C SER A 701 -17.29 -2.89 12.01
N TYR A 702 -17.07 -4.12 12.52
CA TYR A 702 -16.19 -4.38 13.64
C TYR A 702 -15.22 -5.52 13.32
N THR A 703 -13.97 -5.15 13.14
CA THR A 703 -12.87 -6.04 12.75
C THR A 703 -12.00 -6.46 13.94
N GLY A 704 -12.20 -5.87 15.13
CA GLY A 704 -11.43 -6.17 16.34
C GLY A 704 -11.67 -7.54 16.98
N LEU A 705 -12.47 -8.41 16.35
CA LEU A 705 -12.81 -9.76 16.79
C LEU A 705 -12.46 -10.82 15.75
N TYR A 706 -12.59 -12.07 16.20
CA TYR A 706 -12.52 -13.26 15.38
C TYR A 706 -13.90 -13.93 15.49
N PRO A 707 -14.83 -13.76 14.53
CA PRO A 707 -14.71 -13.19 13.18
C PRO A 707 -14.89 -11.66 13.08
N VAL A 708 -14.76 -11.10 11.87
CA VAL A 708 -15.23 -9.75 11.51
C VAL A 708 -16.76 -9.75 11.48
N PHE A 709 -17.38 -8.68 11.98
CA PHE A 709 -18.84 -8.48 11.92
C PHE A 709 -19.20 -7.24 11.13
N GLU A 710 -20.18 -7.36 10.25
CA GLU A 710 -20.76 -6.24 9.51
C GLU A 710 -22.27 -6.25 9.66
N LEU A 711 -22.84 -5.08 9.95
CA LEU A 711 -24.25 -4.84 10.07
C LEU A 711 -24.64 -3.71 9.11
N ASP A 712 -25.56 -4.00 8.21
CA ASP A 712 -26.17 -3.03 7.30
C ASP A 712 -27.68 -3.00 7.53
N VAL A 713 -28.21 -1.83 7.87
CA VAL A 713 -29.64 -1.60 8.14
C VAL A 713 -30.12 -0.48 7.24
N ASN A 714 -31.03 -0.81 6.32
CA ASN A 714 -31.63 0.14 5.39
C ASN A 714 -33.13 0.27 5.62
N PHE A 715 -33.57 1.47 5.94
CA PHE A 715 -34.97 1.83 6.14
C PHE A 715 -35.43 2.74 4.99
N ASN A 716 -36.46 2.33 4.26
CA ASN A 716 -37.05 3.05 3.11
C ASN A 716 -36.04 3.43 1.99
N SER A 717 -34.92 2.70 1.84
CA SER A 717 -33.98 2.90 0.73
C SER A 717 -34.57 2.52 -0.63
N ARG A 718 -35.50 1.57 -0.63
CA ARG A 718 -36.33 1.19 -1.79
C ARG A 718 -37.81 1.17 -1.43
N SER A 719 -38.66 1.00 -2.45
CA SER A 719 -40.08 0.69 -2.25
C SER A 719 -40.23 -0.63 -1.49
N PHE A 720 -41.14 -0.65 -0.52
CA PHE A 720 -41.70 -1.90 0.00
C PHE A 720 -42.38 -2.67 -1.14
N ILE A 721 -42.18 -3.99 -1.20
CA ILE A 721 -42.74 -4.81 -2.27
C ILE A 721 -43.82 -5.74 -1.70
N ARG A 722 -44.98 -5.75 -2.37
CA ARG A 722 -46.02 -6.77 -2.17
C ARG A 722 -45.98 -7.72 -3.35
N ASN A 723 -45.64 -8.97 -3.06
CA ASN A 723 -45.61 -10.04 -4.04
C ASN A 723 -46.91 -10.82 -3.92
N HIS A 724 -47.67 -10.90 -5.00
CA HIS A 724 -48.81 -11.79 -5.13
C HIS A 724 -48.48 -12.88 -6.14
N ILE A 725 -48.56 -14.12 -5.68
CA ILE A 725 -48.10 -15.29 -6.43
C ILE A 725 -49.25 -16.29 -6.42
N ASP A 726 -49.92 -16.43 -7.55
CA ASP A 726 -51.05 -17.34 -7.73
C ASP A 726 -50.63 -18.52 -8.61
N PHE A 727 -50.33 -19.64 -7.96
CA PHE A 727 -49.97 -20.88 -8.65
C PHE A 727 -51.18 -21.59 -9.27
N ALA A 728 -52.42 -21.24 -8.89
CA ALA A 728 -53.61 -21.82 -9.50
C ALA A 728 -53.87 -21.21 -10.88
N ASN A 729 -53.70 -19.90 -11.01
CA ASN A 729 -53.89 -19.17 -12.27
C ASN A 729 -52.58 -18.90 -13.05
N MET A 730 -51.44 -19.34 -12.51
CA MET A 730 -50.09 -19.07 -13.05
C MET A 730 -49.78 -17.57 -13.18
N GLU A 731 -50.30 -16.75 -12.27
CA GLU A 731 -50.09 -15.30 -12.25
C GLU A 731 -49.07 -14.94 -11.17
N THR A 732 -48.10 -14.10 -11.50
CA THR A 732 -47.19 -13.50 -10.51
C THR A 732 -47.16 -12.00 -10.75
N SER A 733 -47.43 -11.24 -9.70
CA SER A 733 -47.34 -9.78 -9.73
C SER A 733 -46.58 -9.27 -8.51
N SER A 734 -45.73 -8.29 -8.74
CA SER A 734 -45.05 -7.56 -7.67
C SER A 734 -45.48 -6.10 -7.75
N ALA A 735 -46.17 -5.63 -6.72
CA ALA A 735 -46.59 -4.25 -6.59
C ALA A 735 -45.66 -3.51 -5.62
N MET A 736 -45.03 -2.45 -6.09
CA MET A 736 -44.32 -1.51 -5.21
C MET A 736 -45.33 -0.67 -4.44
N ALA A 737 -45.13 -0.50 -3.14
CA ALA A 737 -45.99 0.36 -2.33
C ALA A 737 -45.91 1.82 -2.81
N GLY A 738 -47.08 2.39 -3.11
CA GLY A 738 -47.21 3.79 -3.53
C GLY A 738 -46.96 4.80 -2.39
N SER A 739 -47.09 4.40 -1.12
CA SER A 739 -46.87 5.28 0.03
C SER A 739 -45.95 4.65 1.09
N PRO A 740 -44.77 5.24 1.37
CA PRO A 740 -43.83 4.74 2.38
C PRO A 740 -44.34 4.89 3.83
N ARG A 741 -45.40 5.68 4.06
CA ARG A 741 -45.98 5.89 5.40
C ARG A 741 -46.88 4.73 5.84
N LYS A 742 -47.52 4.05 4.89
CA LYS A 742 -48.39 2.91 5.16
C LYS A 742 -47.61 1.60 5.18
N ASP A 743 -46.58 1.49 4.33
CA ASP A 743 -45.77 0.28 4.20
C ASP A 743 -44.28 0.67 4.15
N PRO A 744 -43.62 0.81 5.32
CA PRO A 744 -42.19 1.09 5.35
C PRO A 744 -41.41 -0.14 4.90
N SER A 745 -40.33 0.07 4.14
CA SER A 745 -39.37 -0.97 3.79
C SER A 745 -38.26 -1.02 4.85
N LEU A 746 -37.95 -2.21 5.35
CA LEU A 746 -36.81 -2.46 6.23
C LEU A 746 -35.99 -3.62 5.66
N GLN A 747 -34.70 -3.41 5.52
CA GLN A 747 -33.72 -4.41 5.11
C GLN A 747 -32.60 -4.44 6.14
N ILE A 748 -32.24 -5.62 6.60
CA ILE A 748 -31.13 -5.83 7.54
C ILE A 748 -30.25 -6.92 6.96
N ALA A 749 -28.94 -6.70 6.90
CA ALA A 749 -27.95 -7.71 6.61
C ALA A 749 -26.94 -7.78 7.76
N LEU A 750 -26.72 -8.97 8.29
CA LEU A 750 -25.69 -9.26 9.27
C LEU A 750 -24.73 -10.27 8.67
N SER A 751 -23.46 -9.89 8.52
CA SER A 751 -22.41 -10.74 7.96
C SER A 751 -21.34 -11.01 9.02
N ALA A 752 -20.82 -12.23 9.01
CA ALA A 752 -19.65 -12.64 9.77
C ALA A 752 -18.68 -13.39 8.86
N TYR A 753 -17.41 -12.99 8.84
CA TYR A 753 -16.38 -13.64 8.03
C TYR A 753 -15.01 -13.62 8.69
N VAL A 754 -14.16 -14.58 8.30
CA VAL A 754 -12.76 -14.64 8.71
C VAL A 754 -11.91 -14.50 7.46
N PRO A 755 -11.25 -13.35 7.22
CA PRO A 755 -10.42 -13.18 6.03
C PRO A 755 -9.04 -13.80 6.27
N PHE A 756 -8.90 -15.12 6.10
CA PHE A 756 -7.59 -15.73 6.30
C PHE A 756 -6.60 -15.34 5.20
N THR A 757 -5.38 -14.94 5.59
CA THR A 757 -4.31 -14.53 4.67
C THR A 757 -3.03 -15.33 4.91
N PHE A 758 -2.43 -15.88 3.85
CA PHE A 758 -1.23 -16.71 3.92
C PHE A 758 -0.16 -16.20 2.95
N ASN A 759 0.14 -14.90 3.02
CA ASN A 759 1.02 -14.21 2.07
C ASN A 759 2.49 -14.43 2.45
N TYR A 760 3.24 -15.13 1.59
CA TYR A 760 4.69 -15.28 1.66
C TYR A 760 5.25 -15.86 0.35
N GLY A 761 6.56 -15.73 0.11
CA GLY A 761 7.23 -16.27 -1.06
C GLY A 761 6.71 -15.74 -2.40
N GLY A 762 6.28 -14.49 -2.45
CA GLY A 762 5.77 -13.84 -3.68
C GLY A 762 4.38 -14.29 -4.12
N TRP A 763 3.64 -14.98 -3.24
CA TRP A 763 2.26 -15.39 -3.46
C TRP A 763 1.33 -14.70 -2.46
N SER A 764 0.25 -14.12 -2.99
CA SER A 764 -0.90 -13.69 -2.21
C SER A 764 -1.91 -14.82 -2.14
N LYS A 765 -2.20 -15.34 -0.94
CA LYS A 765 -3.10 -16.47 -0.72
C LYS A 765 -4.12 -16.11 0.35
N GLY A 766 -5.36 -16.55 0.18
CA GLY A 766 -6.34 -16.38 1.23
C GLY A 766 -7.50 -17.35 1.16
N LEU A 767 -8.14 -17.52 2.31
CA LEU A 767 -9.32 -18.36 2.51
C LEU A 767 -10.34 -17.54 3.31
N VAL A 768 -11.52 -17.29 2.74
CA VAL A 768 -12.54 -16.44 3.35
C VAL A 768 -13.84 -17.23 3.52
N PRO A 769 -14.03 -17.91 4.66
CA PRO A 769 -15.36 -18.37 5.06
C PRO A 769 -16.23 -17.18 5.47
N GLN A 770 -17.45 -17.15 4.97
CA GLN A 770 -18.44 -16.11 5.26
C GLN A 770 -19.83 -16.72 5.49
N ILE A 771 -20.54 -16.17 6.47
CA ILE A 771 -21.97 -16.40 6.68
C ILE A 771 -22.66 -15.05 6.74
N SER A 772 -23.81 -14.93 6.10
CA SER A 772 -24.63 -13.72 6.13
C SER A 772 -26.11 -14.08 6.31
N ALA A 773 -26.81 -13.31 7.13
CA ALA A 773 -28.25 -13.39 7.31
C ALA A 773 -28.88 -12.08 6.84
N GLY A 774 -29.77 -12.18 5.85
CA GLY A 774 -30.57 -11.07 5.35
C GLY A 774 -32.00 -11.14 5.86
N PHE A 775 -32.60 -10.00 6.12
CA PHE A 775 -34.01 -9.84 6.46
C PHE A 775 -34.61 -8.73 5.62
N THR A 776 -35.78 -8.98 5.01
CA THR A 776 -36.63 -7.94 4.45
C THR A 776 -38.05 -8.10 4.98
N ASN A 777 -38.75 -6.99 5.17
CA ASN A 777 -40.16 -7.03 5.58
C ASN A 777 -41.14 -7.07 4.41
N ASP A 778 -40.71 -7.46 3.21
CA ASP A 778 -41.60 -7.55 2.05
C ASP A 778 -42.71 -8.59 2.30
N ARG A 779 -43.90 -8.31 1.75
CA ARG A 779 -45.06 -9.19 1.90
C ARG A 779 -45.19 -10.15 0.73
N TYR A 780 -45.54 -11.38 1.02
CA TYR A 780 -45.81 -12.42 0.04
C TYR A 780 -47.18 -13.02 0.32
N LYS A 781 -48.09 -12.89 -0.64
CA LYS A 781 -49.39 -13.55 -0.64
C LYS A 781 -49.37 -14.65 -1.69
N ILE A 782 -49.35 -15.90 -1.23
CA ILE A 782 -49.12 -17.07 -2.07
C ILE A 782 -50.39 -17.92 -2.10
N THR A 783 -51.00 -18.03 -3.27
CA THR A 783 -52.17 -18.87 -3.51
C THR A 783 -51.72 -20.19 -4.15
N VAL A 784 -52.01 -21.31 -3.50
CA VAL A 784 -51.75 -22.67 -4.01
C VAL A 784 -53.06 -23.39 -4.34
N PRO A 785 -53.12 -24.17 -5.43
CA PRO A 785 -54.27 -25.00 -5.74
C PRO A 785 -54.39 -26.20 -4.79
N LEU A 786 -55.61 -26.52 -4.38
CA LEU A 786 -55.99 -27.72 -3.62
C LEU A 786 -56.98 -28.56 -4.45
N PRO A 787 -57.15 -29.87 -4.14
CA PRO A 787 -58.10 -30.74 -4.85
C PRO A 787 -59.54 -30.21 -4.90
N PHE A 788 -59.95 -29.38 -3.94
CA PHE A 788 -61.29 -28.78 -3.85
C PHE A 788 -61.25 -27.28 -3.49
N GLY A 789 -60.35 -26.51 -4.11
CA GLY A 789 -60.30 -25.04 -3.92
C GLY A 789 -58.88 -24.47 -4.02
N THR A 790 -58.65 -23.31 -3.42
CA THR A 790 -57.32 -22.71 -3.27
C THR A 790 -57.03 -22.40 -1.82
N MET A 791 -55.76 -22.45 -1.43
CA MET A 791 -55.29 -22.02 -0.12
C MET A 791 -54.38 -20.82 -0.29
N THR A 792 -54.56 -19.79 0.52
CA THR A 792 -53.71 -18.60 0.52
C THR A 792 -52.87 -18.57 1.79
N GLU A 793 -51.55 -18.50 1.63
CA GLU A 793 -50.59 -18.26 2.72
C GLU A 793 -50.05 -16.83 2.61
N GLU A 794 -50.02 -16.11 3.74
CA GLU A 794 -49.46 -14.77 3.81
C GLU A 794 -48.19 -14.78 4.68
N HIS A 795 -47.07 -14.33 4.09
CA HIS A 795 -45.81 -14.12 4.79
C HIS A 795 -45.50 -12.63 4.85
N SER A 796 -45.13 -12.16 6.03
CA SER A 796 -44.90 -10.73 6.29
C SER A 796 -43.44 -10.31 6.19
N TYR A 797 -42.53 -11.24 5.89
CA TYR A 797 -41.10 -11.00 5.77
C TYR A 797 -40.40 -12.14 5.02
N LEU A 798 -39.18 -11.89 4.55
CA LEU A 798 -38.25 -12.87 3.98
C LEU A 798 -36.95 -12.85 4.78
N VAL A 799 -36.47 -14.04 5.16
CA VAL A 799 -35.13 -14.25 5.71
C VAL A 799 -34.30 -15.01 4.68
N THR A 800 -33.14 -14.47 4.32
CA THR A 800 -32.15 -15.14 3.49
C THR A 800 -30.95 -15.56 4.32
N LEU A 801 -30.41 -16.73 4.03
CA LEU A 801 -29.16 -17.21 4.63
C LEU A 801 -28.17 -17.49 3.52
N THR A 802 -27.03 -16.83 3.56
CA THR A 802 -25.92 -17.04 2.63
C THR A 802 -24.74 -17.63 3.39
N ALA A 803 -24.12 -18.66 2.83
CA ALA A 803 -22.85 -19.19 3.30
C ALA A 803 -21.93 -19.37 2.10
N SER A 804 -20.69 -18.88 2.19
CA SER A 804 -19.71 -19.03 1.11
C SER A 804 -18.31 -19.31 1.65
N LEU A 805 -17.51 -19.95 0.81
CA LEU A 805 -16.10 -20.19 1.02
C LEU A 805 -15.33 -19.77 -0.22
N ARG A 806 -14.47 -18.77 -0.09
CA ARG A 806 -13.60 -18.29 -1.15
C ARG A 806 -12.15 -18.69 -0.87
N TYR A 807 -11.46 -19.23 -1.87
CA TYR A 807 -10.01 -19.42 -1.87
C TYR A 807 -9.39 -18.67 -3.05
N TYR A 808 -8.25 -18.04 -2.84
CA TYR A 808 -7.46 -17.47 -3.92
C TYR A 808 -5.96 -17.68 -3.71
N GLN A 809 -5.22 -17.77 -4.81
CA GLN A 809 -3.77 -17.79 -4.85
C GLN A 809 -3.28 -17.07 -6.11
N MET A 810 -2.50 -16.01 -5.95
CA MET A 810 -2.06 -15.14 -7.04
C MET A 810 -0.59 -14.77 -6.88
N ARG A 811 0.15 -14.68 -7.98
CA ARG A 811 1.43 -13.96 -7.98
C ARG A 811 1.17 -12.46 -7.84
N GLN A 812 2.15 -11.74 -7.35
CA GLN A 812 2.15 -10.27 -7.42
C GLN A 812 2.06 -9.80 -8.88
N THR A 813 1.24 -8.78 -9.12
CA THR A 813 1.08 -8.15 -10.44
C THR A 813 2.11 -7.03 -10.58
N PRO A 814 3.00 -7.07 -11.59
CA PRO A 814 3.89 -5.94 -11.89
C PRO A 814 3.11 -4.67 -12.20
N VAL A 815 3.68 -3.51 -11.84
CA VAL A 815 3.00 -2.21 -11.99
C VAL A 815 2.55 -1.94 -13.44
N ALA A 816 3.34 -2.35 -14.43
CA ALA A 816 2.98 -2.18 -15.84
C ALA A 816 1.92 -3.16 -16.36
N ALA A 817 1.72 -4.30 -15.69
CA ALA A 817 0.76 -5.33 -16.08
C ALA A 817 -0.65 -5.03 -15.52
N VAL A 818 -1.67 -5.63 -16.14
CA VAL A 818 -3.08 -5.51 -15.69
C VAL A 818 -3.49 -6.72 -14.87
N TYR A 819 -3.03 -7.91 -15.27
CA TYR A 819 -3.28 -9.17 -14.59
C TYR A 819 -2.00 -9.78 -14.04
N PRO A 820 -2.08 -10.57 -12.95
CA PRO A 820 -0.93 -11.34 -12.49
C PRO A 820 -0.54 -12.37 -13.54
N GLU A 821 0.76 -12.68 -13.62
CA GLU A 821 1.28 -13.67 -14.58
C GLU A 821 0.64 -15.05 -14.36
N TYR A 822 0.49 -15.46 -13.09
CA TYR A 822 -0.19 -16.69 -12.71
C TYR A 822 -1.06 -16.45 -11.48
N GLY A 823 -2.25 -17.03 -11.49
CA GLY A 823 -3.09 -17.08 -10.31
C GLY A 823 -4.40 -17.80 -10.58
N PHE A 824 -5.06 -18.24 -9.53
CA PHE A 824 -6.43 -18.75 -9.61
C PHE A 824 -7.19 -18.47 -8.33
N GLY A 825 -8.51 -18.49 -8.43
CA GLY A 825 -9.39 -18.45 -7.29
C GLY A 825 -10.66 -19.25 -7.55
N ALA A 826 -11.28 -19.66 -6.46
CA ALA A 826 -12.52 -20.40 -6.46
C ALA A 826 -13.39 -19.92 -5.30
N GLU A 827 -14.68 -19.81 -5.54
CA GLU A 827 -15.69 -19.52 -4.52
C GLU A 827 -16.85 -20.48 -4.70
N ALA A 828 -17.28 -21.11 -3.63
CA ALA A 828 -18.51 -21.89 -3.62
C ALA A 828 -19.42 -21.36 -2.53
N GLY A 829 -20.72 -21.31 -2.79
CA GLY A 829 -21.67 -20.83 -1.79
C GLY A 829 -23.08 -21.37 -1.95
N PHE A 830 -23.84 -21.15 -0.90
CA PHE A 830 -25.23 -21.54 -0.71
C PHE A 830 -26.04 -20.29 -0.38
N ILE A 831 -27.20 -20.16 -1.02
CA ILE A 831 -28.17 -19.09 -0.76
C ILE A 831 -29.52 -19.75 -0.49
N GLY A 832 -29.99 -19.67 0.76
CA GLY A 832 -31.24 -20.28 1.21
C GLY A 832 -32.32 -19.23 1.51
N ALA A 833 -33.57 -19.58 1.23
CA ALA A 833 -34.72 -18.70 1.42
C ALA A 833 -35.35 -18.74 2.82
N GLY A 834 -34.65 -19.31 3.81
CA GLY A 834 -35.08 -19.34 5.22
C GLY A 834 -36.53 -19.77 5.43
N ASN A 835 -37.39 -18.81 5.78
CA ASN A 835 -38.82 -19.00 6.06
C ASN A 835 -39.69 -19.24 4.80
N MET A 836 -39.18 -18.92 3.61
CA MET A 836 -39.87 -19.04 2.32
C MET A 836 -39.42 -20.26 1.49
N ARG A 837 -38.65 -21.19 2.10
CA ARG A 837 -38.08 -22.39 1.46
C ARG A 837 -39.11 -23.34 0.81
N LYS A 838 -40.38 -23.25 1.21
CA LYS A 838 -41.49 -23.99 0.58
C LYS A 838 -41.77 -23.51 -0.86
N TYR A 839 -41.50 -22.23 -1.14
CA TYR A 839 -41.88 -21.54 -2.37
C TYR A 839 -40.70 -21.06 -3.18
N ILE A 840 -39.59 -20.72 -2.52
CA ILE A 840 -38.36 -20.25 -3.14
C ILE A 840 -37.29 -21.33 -3.00
N GLY A 841 -36.65 -21.69 -4.11
CA GLY A 841 -35.59 -22.70 -4.14
C GLY A 841 -34.28 -22.19 -3.53
N ASP A 842 -33.64 -23.03 -2.73
CA ASP A 842 -32.26 -22.77 -2.30
C ASP A 842 -31.32 -22.93 -3.51
N ARG A 843 -30.25 -22.12 -3.56
CA ARG A 843 -29.31 -22.11 -4.68
C ARG A 843 -27.90 -22.46 -4.21
N LEU A 844 -27.20 -23.25 -5.01
CA LEU A 844 -25.75 -23.41 -4.94
C LEU A 844 -25.11 -22.64 -6.08
N TYR A 845 -23.93 -22.09 -5.83
CA TYR A 845 -23.09 -21.55 -6.89
C TYR A 845 -21.63 -21.95 -6.70
N ALA A 846 -20.93 -22.01 -7.83
CA ALA A 846 -19.48 -22.18 -7.89
C ALA A 846 -18.92 -21.19 -8.90
N TYR A 847 -18.01 -20.33 -8.46
CA TYR A 847 -17.25 -19.40 -9.28
C TYR A 847 -15.79 -19.83 -9.29
N ILE A 848 -15.20 -19.98 -10.46
CA ILE A 848 -13.77 -20.23 -10.62
C ILE A 848 -13.19 -19.20 -11.59
N TYR A 849 -11.96 -18.78 -11.35
CA TYR A 849 -11.25 -17.89 -12.24
C TYR A 849 -9.75 -18.15 -12.20
N GLY A 850 -9.06 -17.84 -13.29
CA GLY A 850 -7.63 -18.06 -13.45
C GLY A 850 -6.99 -17.00 -14.34
N TYR A 851 -5.71 -16.76 -14.09
CA TYR A 851 -4.85 -15.85 -14.84
C TYR A 851 -3.69 -16.61 -15.44
N LEU A 852 -3.39 -16.30 -16.69
CA LEU A 852 -2.30 -16.87 -17.47
C LEU A 852 -1.53 -15.74 -18.16
N PRO A 853 -0.21 -15.93 -18.40
CA PRO A 853 0.58 -14.93 -19.09
C PRO A 853 0.16 -14.85 -20.57
N GLY A 854 0.15 -13.63 -21.10
CA GLY A 854 0.10 -13.35 -22.54
C GLY A 854 1.50 -13.09 -23.10
N ILE A 855 1.59 -12.17 -24.07
CA ILE A 855 2.87 -11.68 -24.61
C ILE A 855 3.36 -10.50 -23.76
N GLU A 856 4.58 -10.57 -23.21
CA GLU A 856 5.14 -9.56 -22.31
C GLU A 856 4.23 -9.25 -21.09
N ASN A 857 3.75 -8.00 -20.94
CA ASN A 857 2.92 -7.54 -19.81
C ASN A 857 1.41 -7.80 -20.03
N GLN A 858 1.06 -8.54 -21.07
CA GLN A 858 -0.32 -8.88 -21.40
C GLN A 858 -0.75 -10.09 -20.56
N GLY A 859 -2.05 -10.23 -20.31
CA GLY A 859 -2.56 -11.32 -19.49
C GLY A 859 -3.93 -11.80 -19.95
N ILE A 860 -4.17 -13.09 -19.74
CA ILE A 860 -5.46 -13.73 -19.98
C ILE A 860 -6.15 -13.92 -18.64
N LYS A 861 -7.42 -13.57 -18.53
CA LYS A 861 -8.29 -13.98 -17.41
C LYS A 861 -9.41 -14.85 -17.96
N LEU A 862 -9.55 -16.04 -17.39
CA LEU A 862 -10.67 -16.94 -17.67
C LEU A 862 -11.51 -17.07 -16.41
N SER A 863 -12.83 -17.09 -16.55
CA SER A 863 -13.71 -17.38 -15.41
C SER A 863 -14.95 -18.16 -15.80
N ALA A 864 -15.51 -18.88 -14.83
CA ALA A 864 -16.77 -19.59 -14.98
C ALA A 864 -17.57 -19.50 -13.68
N LEU A 865 -18.82 -19.05 -13.77
CA LEU A 865 -19.81 -19.04 -12.71
C LEU A 865 -20.91 -20.05 -13.07
N HIS A 866 -21.09 -21.07 -12.24
CA HIS A 866 -22.18 -22.01 -12.34
C HIS A 866 -23.16 -21.80 -11.18
N VAL A 867 -24.45 -21.77 -11.46
CA VAL A 867 -25.53 -21.63 -10.46
C VAL A 867 -26.53 -22.77 -10.67
N ARG A 868 -27.02 -23.35 -9.58
CA ARG A 868 -28.02 -24.42 -9.61
C ARG A 868 -28.95 -24.38 -8.40
N ASP A 869 -30.25 -24.43 -8.66
CA ASP A 869 -31.29 -24.57 -7.65
C ASP A 869 -31.30 -26.02 -7.13
N ILE A 870 -31.26 -26.19 -5.81
CA ILE A 870 -31.22 -27.50 -5.16
C ILE A 870 -32.60 -28.17 -5.26
N GLN A 871 -33.65 -27.38 -5.06
CA GLN A 871 -35.03 -27.86 -5.13
C GLN A 871 -35.76 -27.16 -6.28
N SER A 872 -36.55 -27.95 -7.02
CA SER A 872 -37.49 -27.40 -8.00
C SER A 872 -38.65 -26.74 -7.25
N ARG A 873 -38.47 -25.48 -6.87
CA ARG A 873 -39.53 -24.64 -6.31
C ARG A 873 -40.10 -23.71 -7.38
N PRO A 874 -41.32 -23.20 -7.19
CA PRO A 874 -41.95 -22.34 -8.18
C PRO A 874 -41.27 -20.97 -8.37
N LEU A 875 -40.48 -20.52 -7.39
CA LEU A 875 -39.75 -19.25 -7.43
C LEU A 875 -38.25 -19.49 -7.22
N SER A 876 -37.43 -18.62 -7.79
CA SER A 876 -35.97 -18.61 -7.59
C SER A 876 -35.55 -17.33 -6.87
N LEU A 877 -34.50 -17.44 -6.06
CA LEU A 877 -33.85 -16.30 -5.41
C LEU A 877 -33.07 -15.49 -6.46
N GLY A 878 -33.33 -14.18 -6.53
CA GLY A 878 -32.47 -13.23 -7.23
C GLY A 878 -31.16 -13.01 -6.45
N GLY A 879 -30.08 -12.63 -7.12
CA GLY A 879 -28.81 -12.27 -6.46
C GLY A 879 -27.53 -12.70 -7.18
N LEU A 880 -27.61 -13.62 -8.15
CA LEU A 880 -26.49 -14.03 -8.99
C LEU A 880 -26.91 -14.00 -10.46
N SER A 881 -26.55 -12.93 -11.18
CA SER A 881 -26.86 -12.81 -12.60
C SER A 881 -25.85 -13.61 -13.41
N LEU A 882 -26.35 -14.36 -14.39
CA LEU A 882 -25.52 -15.05 -15.39
C LEU A 882 -25.48 -14.30 -16.72
N ALA A 883 -25.92 -13.04 -16.75
CA ALA A 883 -25.96 -12.26 -17.97
C ALA A 883 -24.54 -11.88 -18.44
N PRO A 884 -24.18 -12.15 -19.72
CA PRO A 884 -22.99 -11.60 -20.36
C PRO A 884 -22.89 -10.07 -20.25
N ARG A 885 -21.68 -9.53 -20.22
CA ARG A 885 -21.44 -8.07 -20.26
C ARG A 885 -22.07 -7.44 -21.51
N GLY A 886 -22.51 -6.19 -21.41
CA GLY A 886 -23.09 -5.46 -22.55
C GLY A 886 -24.57 -5.74 -22.82
N LEU A 887 -25.22 -6.64 -22.07
CA LEU A 887 -26.69 -6.72 -22.04
C LEU A 887 -27.25 -5.55 -21.21
N ALA A 888 -27.83 -4.55 -21.88
CA ALA A 888 -28.31 -3.32 -21.26
C ALA A 888 -29.59 -3.49 -20.41
N GLY A 889 -29.78 -2.62 -19.42
CA GLY A 889 -31.03 -2.42 -18.69
C GLY A 889 -31.47 -3.63 -17.84
N ASN A 890 -32.79 -3.82 -17.72
CA ASN A 890 -33.37 -4.93 -16.93
C ASN A 890 -33.04 -6.31 -17.50
N ALA A 891 -32.46 -6.43 -18.71
CA ALA A 891 -32.12 -7.71 -19.31
C ALA A 891 -31.15 -8.55 -18.48
N GLY A 892 -30.17 -7.90 -17.84
CA GLY A 892 -29.26 -8.56 -16.88
C GLY A 892 -29.99 -9.11 -15.64
N THR A 893 -31.10 -8.46 -15.25
CA THR A 893 -32.00 -8.91 -14.18
C THR A 893 -33.08 -9.90 -14.64
N LEU A 894 -33.12 -10.25 -15.93
CA LEU A 894 -34.09 -11.22 -16.47
C LEU A 894 -33.44 -12.59 -16.75
N PHE A 895 -32.11 -12.66 -16.79
CA PHE A 895 -31.37 -13.91 -17.03
C PHE A 895 -30.94 -14.60 -15.72
N TYR A 896 -31.92 -15.23 -15.05
CA TYR A 896 -31.73 -16.00 -13.82
C TYR A 896 -32.18 -17.47 -13.99
N PRO A 897 -31.48 -18.30 -14.77
CA PRO A 897 -31.89 -19.68 -14.98
C PRO A 897 -31.79 -20.48 -13.67
N SER A 898 -32.66 -21.48 -13.47
CA SER A 898 -32.59 -22.35 -12.29
C SER A 898 -31.36 -23.27 -12.30
N CYS A 899 -30.72 -23.41 -13.45
CA CYS A 899 -29.43 -24.08 -13.62
C CYS A 899 -28.74 -23.42 -14.82
N GLY A 900 -27.57 -22.83 -14.64
CA GLY A 900 -26.89 -22.13 -15.72
C GLY A 900 -25.41 -21.94 -15.46
N THR A 901 -24.68 -21.64 -16.54
CA THR A 901 -23.24 -21.36 -16.48
C THR A 901 -22.92 -20.11 -17.29
N LEU A 902 -22.22 -19.14 -16.71
CA LEU A 902 -21.58 -18.03 -17.41
C LEU A 902 -20.07 -18.30 -17.46
N ALA A 903 -19.50 -18.33 -18.66
CA ALA A 903 -18.06 -18.39 -18.88
C ALA A 903 -17.57 -17.10 -19.52
N THR A 904 -16.45 -16.56 -19.03
CA THR A 904 -15.85 -15.32 -19.55
C THR A 904 -14.38 -15.54 -19.89
N ALA A 905 -13.92 -14.87 -20.94
CA ALA A 905 -12.53 -14.79 -21.33
C ALA A 905 -12.16 -13.32 -21.61
N ASP A 906 -11.05 -12.87 -21.05
CA ASP A 906 -10.52 -11.52 -21.17
C ASP A 906 -9.06 -11.57 -21.57
N TYR A 907 -8.64 -10.70 -22.49
CA TYR A 907 -7.25 -10.54 -22.90
C TYR A 907 -6.79 -9.10 -22.63
N ALA A 908 -6.24 -8.83 -21.46
CA ALA A 908 -5.78 -7.48 -21.13
C ALA A 908 -4.44 -7.20 -21.82
N ALA A 909 -4.45 -6.29 -22.79
CA ALA A 909 -3.27 -5.87 -23.52
C ALA A 909 -2.94 -4.39 -23.25
N PRO A 910 -1.89 -4.09 -22.46
CA PRO A 910 -1.33 -2.75 -22.37
C PRO A 910 -0.69 -2.38 -23.72
N VAL A 911 -1.42 -1.63 -24.55
CA VAL A 911 -0.96 -1.23 -25.90
C VAL A 911 -0.10 0.03 -25.86
N TYR A 912 -0.17 0.79 -24.77
CA TYR A 912 0.68 1.95 -24.51
C TYR A 912 1.10 1.98 -23.05
N LEU A 913 2.41 2.07 -22.83
CA LEU A 913 3.04 2.31 -21.52
C LEU A 913 3.95 3.52 -21.69
N GLY A 914 3.57 4.67 -21.10
CA GLY A 914 4.33 5.90 -21.30
C GLY A 914 3.83 7.06 -20.46
N ASP A 915 4.19 8.26 -20.88
CA ASP A 915 4.13 9.49 -20.08
C ASP A 915 3.83 10.74 -20.92
N ILE A 916 2.76 10.65 -21.74
CA ILE A 916 2.23 11.83 -22.44
C ILE A 916 1.64 12.79 -21.40
N SER A 917 2.19 13.99 -21.34
CA SER A 917 1.77 15.04 -20.41
C SER A 917 1.37 16.30 -21.18
N ILE A 918 0.18 16.81 -20.87
CA ILE A 918 -0.27 18.18 -21.14
C ILE A 918 -0.18 18.91 -19.80
N PRO A 919 0.86 19.72 -19.57
CA PRO A 919 1.20 20.22 -18.24
C PRO A 919 0.03 20.92 -17.53
N GLY A 920 -0.30 20.45 -16.33
CA GLY A 920 -1.39 21.01 -15.52
C GLY A 920 -2.79 20.59 -15.92
N ILE A 921 -2.98 19.78 -16.97
CA ILE A 921 -4.31 19.40 -17.48
C ILE A 921 -4.50 17.88 -17.50
N LEU A 922 -3.62 17.15 -18.17
CA LEU A 922 -3.80 15.72 -18.40
C LEU A 922 -2.45 15.00 -18.44
N TYR A 923 -2.35 13.86 -17.78
CA TYR A 923 -1.21 12.96 -17.86
C TYR A 923 -1.70 11.54 -18.15
N LEU A 924 -1.23 10.92 -19.24
CA LEU A 924 -1.62 9.55 -19.64
C LEU A 924 -0.49 8.57 -19.31
N LYS A 925 -0.74 7.61 -18.40
CA LYS A 925 0.23 6.57 -17.99
C LYS A 925 0.15 5.31 -18.84
N ARG A 926 -1.08 4.88 -19.14
CA ARG A 926 -1.33 3.58 -19.78
C ARG A 926 -2.59 3.60 -20.61
N ALA A 927 -2.56 2.93 -21.75
CA ALA A 927 -3.77 2.55 -22.49
C ALA A 927 -3.84 1.02 -22.58
N VAL A 928 -5.01 0.47 -22.28
CA VAL A 928 -5.28 -0.96 -22.27
C VAL A 928 -6.41 -1.25 -23.26
N LEU A 929 -6.15 -2.18 -24.16
CA LEU A 929 -7.17 -2.84 -24.97
C LEU A 929 -7.46 -4.18 -24.30
N ASN A 930 -8.72 -4.43 -23.92
CA ASN A 930 -9.16 -5.69 -23.33
C ASN A 930 -10.29 -6.30 -24.18
N PRO A 931 -9.97 -7.08 -25.22
CA PRO A 931 -10.95 -7.89 -25.91
C PRO A 931 -11.53 -8.91 -24.93
N PHE A 932 -12.84 -9.14 -25.02
CA PHE A 932 -13.55 -10.06 -24.16
C PHE A 932 -14.57 -10.92 -24.92
N PHE A 933 -14.84 -12.08 -24.36
CA PHE A 933 -15.93 -12.96 -24.78
C PHE A 933 -16.61 -13.56 -23.56
N ASP A 934 -17.92 -13.38 -23.49
CA ASP A 934 -18.79 -13.89 -22.44
C ASP A 934 -19.84 -14.80 -23.08
N ILE A 935 -20.09 -15.96 -22.49
CA ILE A 935 -21.17 -16.84 -22.93
C ILE A 935 -21.88 -17.43 -21.73
N ALA A 936 -23.21 -17.35 -21.77
CA ALA A 936 -24.07 -17.88 -20.74
C ALA A 936 -25.00 -18.95 -21.31
N PHE A 937 -25.12 -20.04 -20.57
CA PHE A 937 -25.97 -21.18 -20.88
C PHE A 937 -27.03 -21.33 -19.81
N ASP A 938 -28.27 -21.52 -20.25
CA ASP A 938 -29.39 -22.00 -19.44
C ASP A 938 -29.55 -23.50 -19.66
N HIS A 939 -29.26 -24.27 -18.61
CA HIS A 939 -29.42 -25.72 -18.54
C HIS A 939 -30.76 -26.13 -17.94
N SER A 940 -31.60 -25.17 -17.54
CA SER A 940 -32.94 -25.42 -17.03
C SER A 940 -33.84 -25.78 -18.22
N GLY A 941 -33.98 -27.07 -18.51
CA GLY A 941 -34.83 -27.57 -19.59
C GLY A 941 -36.34 -27.36 -19.38
N LYS A 942 -36.78 -26.25 -18.78
CA LYS A 942 -38.18 -25.91 -18.49
C LYS A 942 -38.59 -24.66 -19.27
N ALA A 943 -39.79 -24.69 -19.86
CA ALA A 943 -40.39 -23.55 -20.53
C ALA A 943 -40.62 -22.39 -19.55
N ALA A 944 -40.13 -21.20 -19.89
CA ALA A 944 -40.68 -19.96 -19.34
C ALA A 944 -42.06 -19.75 -19.99
N GLY A 945 -43.11 -20.27 -19.34
CA GLY A 945 -44.50 -20.16 -19.79
C GLY A 945 -44.87 -21.14 -20.90
N GLY A 946 -45.87 -22.00 -20.63
CA GLY A 946 -46.54 -22.80 -21.67
C GLY A 946 -46.45 -24.30 -21.48
N ASN A 947 -47.60 -24.88 -21.10
CA ASN A 947 -48.08 -26.26 -21.23
C ASN A 947 -47.07 -27.41 -21.17
N GLY A 948 -47.29 -28.31 -20.21
CA GLY A 948 -46.59 -29.58 -19.95
C GLY A 948 -46.65 -30.62 -21.07
N THR A 949 -46.35 -30.22 -22.30
CA THR A 949 -45.93 -31.12 -23.36
C THR A 949 -44.44 -31.36 -23.17
N GLY A 950 -44.03 -32.61 -22.88
CA GLY A 950 -42.65 -33.01 -22.58
C GLY A 950 -41.66 -32.88 -23.75
N LYS A 951 -41.73 -31.82 -24.56
CA LYS A 951 -40.72 -31.47 -25.56
C LYS A 951 -39.53 -30.80 -24.87
N ARG A 952 -38.39 -31.48 -24.91
CA ARG A 952 -37.08 -30.95 -24.48
C ARG A 952 -36.74 -29.74 -25.37
N ILE A 953 -36.82 -28.52 -24.82
CA ILE A 953 -36.38 -27.30 -25.51
C ILE A 953 -34.83 -27.37 -25.59
N PRO A 954 -34.20 -26.97 -26.72
CA PRO A 954 -32.74 -26.83 -26.78
C PRO A 954 -32.24 -25.91 -25.68
N ALA A 955 -31.01 -26.14 -25.20
CA ALA A 955 -30.35 -25.25 -24.25
C ALA A 955 -30.42 -23.81 -24.78
N ARG A 956 -30.78 -22.85 -23.91
CA ARG A 956 -30.82 -21.44 -24.30
C ARG A 956 -29.46 -20.83 -24.02
N GLU A 957 -28.92 -20.09 -24.96
CA GLU A 957 -27.65 -19.40 -24.80
C GLU A 957 -27.75 -17.92 -25.18
N CYS A 958 -27.00 -17.10 -24.47
CA CYS A 958 -26.67 -15.74 -24.87
C CYS A 958 -25.16 -15.54 -24.75
N PHE A 959 -24.60 -14.74 -25.65
CA PHE A 959 -23.18 -14.39 -25.60
C PHE A 959 -22.99 -12.90 -25.86
N SER A 960 -21.85 -12.39 -25.42
CA SER A 960 -21.36 -11.06 -25.74
C SER A 960 -19.89 -11.12 -26.13
N ALA A 961 -19.56 -10.51 -27.26
CA ALA A 961 -18.19 -10.43 -27.77
C ALA A 961 -17.85 -8.96 -28.03
N GLY A 962 -16.70 -8.50 -27.53
CA GLY A 962 -16.40 -7.07 -27.58
C GLY A 962 -15.00 -6.73 -27.16
N ALA A 963 -14.77 -5.44 -26.94
CA ALA A 963 -13.53 -4.94 -26.36
C ALA A 963 -13.78 -3.72 -25.48
N ASP A 964 -13.02 -3.64 -24.40
CA ASP A 964 -12.89 -2.44 -23.59
C ASP A 964 -11.61 -1.71 -24.00
N ILE A 965 -11.69 -0.40 -24.20
CA ILE A 965 -10.54 0.48 -24.39
C ILE A 965 -10.51 1.44 -23.22
N THR A 966 -9.48 1.36 -22.39
CA THR A 966 -9.35 2.16 -21.17
C THR A 966 -8.01 2.88 -21.11
N PHE A 967 -8.04 4.11 -20.58
CA PHE A 967 -6.90 5.00 -20.40
C PHE A 967 -6.74 5.33 -18.92
N GLU A 968 -5.54 5.11 -18.40
CA GLU A 968 -5.15 5.50 -17.05
C GLU A 968 -4.55 6.90 -17.09
N VAL A 969 -5.26 7.87 -16.49
CA VAL A 969 -4.98 9.29 -16.60
C VAL A 969 -5.00 10.02 -15.26
N HIS A 970 -4.13 11.02 -15.09
CA HIS A 970 -4.27 12.03 -14.04
C HIS A 970 -4.80 13.32 -14.66
N ILE A 971 -5.76 13.97 -14.00
CA ILE A 971 -6.46 15.15 -14.52
C ILE A 971 -6.20 16.33 -13.57
N PHE A 972 -5.89 17.49 -14.13
CA PHE A 972 -5.66 18.76 -13.42
C PHE A 972 -4.63 18.69 -12.27
N ASN A 973 -3.62 17.82 -12.40
CA ASN A 973 -2.63 17.53 -11.35
C ASN A 973 -3.24 17.05 -10.02
N LEU A 974 -4.44 16.49 -10.06
CA LEU A 974 -4.97 15.78 -8.90
C LEU A 974 -4.07 14.56 -8.61
N PRO A 975 -3.84 14.24 -7.33
CA PRO A 975 -2.98 13.11 -6.94
C PRO A 975 -3.60 11.75 -7.34
N TYR A 976 -4.89 11.71 -7.67
CA TYR A 976 -5.64 10.50 -7.99
C TYR A 976 -5.48 10.08 -9.45
N SER A 977 -5.45 8.77 -9.68
CA SER A 977 -5.47 8.17 -11.02
C SER A 977 -6.90 7.84 -11.42
N PHE A 978 -7.27 8.19 -12.64
CA PHE A 978 -8.59 7.91 -13.22
C PHE A 978 -8.43 6.93 -14.37
N THR A 979 -9.31 5.93 -14.42
CA THR A 979 -9.46 5.07 -15.60
C THR A 979 -10.66 5.58 -16.38
N VAL A 980 -10.46 5.98 -17.64
CA VAL A 980 -11.54 6.44 -18.53
C VAL A 980 -11.54 5.62 -19.80
N GLY A 981 -12.71 5.27 -20.34
CA GLY A 981 -12.74 4.38 -21.49
C GLY A 981 -14.12 4.16 -22.09
N THR A 982 -14.18 3.23 -23.03
CA THR A 982 -15.41 2.83 -23.71
C THR A 982 -15.43 1.31 -23.86
N ARG A 983 -16.59 0.71 -23.63
CA ARG A 983 -16.93 -0.67 -23.96
C ARG A 983 -17.72 -0.70 -25.25
N LEU A 984 -17.31 -1.55 -26.18
CA LEU A 984 -18.09 -1.91 -27.35
C LEU A 984 -18.36 -3.42 -27.30
N ALA A 985 -19.63 -3.81 -27.42
CA ALA A 985 -20.02 -5.21 -27.32
C ALA A 985 -21.08 -5.56 -28.38
N TYR A 986 -20.97 -6.78 -28.91
CA TYR A 986 -21.97 -7.41 -29.75
C TYR A 986 -22.63 -8.56 -28.98
N ASN A 987 -23.93 -8.44 -28.75
CA ASN A 987 -24.75 -9.43 -28.06
C ASN A 987 -25.43 -10.37 -29.06
N GLY A 988 -25.41 -11.67 -28.77
CA GLY A 988 -26.01 -12.71 -29.60
C GLY A 988 -26.52 -13.92 -28.80
N GLY A 989 -26.94 -14.96 -29.52
CA GLY A 989 -27.46 -16.22 -28.96
C GLY A 989 -28.97 -16.39 -29.13
N ASN A 990 -29.45 -17.63 -29.05
CA ASN A 990 -30.86 -17.97 -29.27
C ASN A 990 -31.80 -17.42 -28.18
N ALA A 991 -31.27 -17.07 -27.00
CA ALA A 991 -32.03 -16.52 -25.88
C ALA A 991 -32.22 -15.00 -26.00
N LEU A 992 -31.44 -14.32 -26.84
CA LEU A 992 -31.47 -12.86 -26.92
C LEU A 992 -32.83 -12.32 -27.37
N SER A 993 -33.47 -12.98 -28.34
CA SER A 993 -34.79 -12.58 -28.88
C SER A 993 -35.91 -12.62 -27.83
N SER A 994 -35.70 -13.35 -26.74
CA SER A 994 -36.66 -13.51 -25.65
C SER A 994 -36.41 -12.61 -24.45
N LEU A 995 -35.37 -11.76 -24.50
CA LEU A 995 -35.07 -10.75 -23.50
C LEU A 995 -35.58 -9.38 -24.02
N PRO A 996 -36.71 -8.87 -23.53
CA PRO A 996 -37.28 -7.62 -24.01
C PRO A 996 -36.35 -6.43 -23.73
N GLY A 997 -36.12 -5.58 -24.74
CA GLY A 997 -35.32 -4.35 -24.61
C GLY A 997 -33.80 -4.50 -24.76
N THR A 998 -33.31 -5.63 -25.29
CA THR A 998 -31.88 -5.85 -25.54
C THR A 998 -31.46 -5.52 -26.98
N ASP A 999 -30.51 -4.61 -27.14
CA ASP A 999 -29.86 -4.34 -28.42
C ASP A 999 -28.72 -5.33 -28.71
N ARG A 1000 -28.55 -5.68 -30.00
CA ARG A 1000 -27.41 -6.49 -30.46
C ARG A 1000 -26.07 -5.75 -30.35
N PHE A 1001 -26.10 -4.44 -30.35
CA PHE A 1001 -24.90 -3.62 -30.20
C PHE A 1001 -25.03 -2.80 -28.92
N TYR A 1002 -23.97 -2.83 -28.12
CA TYR A 1002 -23.86 -2.04 -26.91
C TYR A 1002 -22.61 -1.18 -26.96
N ALA A 1003 -22.78 0.10 -26.64
CA ALA A 1003 -21.70 1.03 -26.40
C ALA A 1003 -21.92 1.68 -25.04
N GLY A 1004 -20.91 1.59 -24.16
CA GLY A 1004 -20.97 2.15 -22.82
C GLY A 1004 -19.69 2.89 -22.48
N PHE A 1005 -19.80 3.97 -21.70
CA PHE A 1005 -18.62 4.63 -21.14
C PHE A 1005 -18.15 3.90 -19.89
N LEU A 1006 -16.83 3.77 -19.76
CA LEU A 1006 -16.16 3.22 -18.60
C LEU A 1006 -15.48 4.37 -17.86
N PHE A 1007 -15.69 4.46 -16.57
CA PHE A 1007 -14.95 5.37 -15.71
C PHE A 1007 -14.70 4.69 -14.37
N GLY A 1008 -13.51 4.86 -13.83
CA GLY A 1008 -13.14 4.48 -12.48
C GLY A 1008 -12.15 5.49 -11.93
N ALA A 1009 -12.07 5.60 -10.60
CA ALA A 1009 -11.02 6.34 -9.95
C ALA A 1009 -10.31 5.41 -8.97
N SER A 1010 -8.99 5.41 -8.99
CA SER A 1010 -8.16 4.77 -7.99
C SER A 1010 -7.68 5.84 -7.01
N PHE A 1011 -7.87 5.55 -5.73
CA PHE A 1011 -7.46 6.38 -4.59
C PHE A 1011 -6.39 5.68 -3.74
N GLU A 1012 -5.74 4.65 -4.31
CA GLU A 1012 -4.64 3.91 -3.67
C GLU A 1012 -3.44 4.79 -3.35
#